data_AF-A0A101EJZ0-F1
#
_entry.id   AF-A0A101EJZ0-F1
#
_cell.length_a   1.000
_cell.length_b   1.000
_cell.length_c   1.000
_cell.angle_alpha   90.00
_cell.angle_beta   90.00
_cell.angle_gamma   90.00
#
_symmetry.space_group_name_H-M   'P 1'
#
loop_
_entity.id
_entity.type
_entity.pdbx_description
1 polymer ?
#
loop_
_entity_poly.entity_id
_entity_poly.type
_entity_poly.pdbx_seq_one_letter_code
_entity_poly.pdbx_strand_id
1 'polypeptide(L)'
;MALPQEDTVNVYLAEILSSHLGESSVVIPEEKVRRQGKRRKFDIKIEFKGIEFILEASYNEKDAEADAIRRLEEGLIDTVSIAVHYLPELFNNAQTPAQIKRVLIQNPLKLKVFTQGRDISGTLLEFLQQKREKKPRSIGGWIYLDVNEFGTFLESIVEFVVKEDVLEDLLKQVEEKVNTFVSAALAELENSKIKESFLKDLNKILFSPAKEEDIEVPEVPDEVLLSHAYISLLMASTLYESVSKKHGLRSLQVLLRKEEHPLLAMKEGFTEILKVDYENVFDVALGIVGVLFDLQSSNRVMATLEDLIEYVSKIVRNKALLRQDFIGHIYHKVTGDIATRKGYATFYTKAPIATFLANLALYSPNDAWENNWGDLITFKNFRVCDFACGSGTLLSATYSSLLSKYRKNSEEIFLDQFHKIMIENSIWGFDALEHAVQTASVVLSLHEPEIPLKKMNTYHIPVDESGSLGSLNLWNANSFLLPLKRRSIDKTSKETVWVPKFDFIIMNPPFSRTTAPGEEGSRPRIFDFVVSEEGFRRLWERYRETINNMENELLRRDSIRAIYNTYVGQGKVFLPQNVNPLNAGAALPFIILADRYLKPYGRMALVLPKTVIESSAFFLVRALISSGYELEYIVVSTEPGNYNFSYSTQLSEVLLVLKKLKKGEKPVKDTYIIKFLKQPKNNLEGLLMARTILDKLDGSPIKKAKALNSEAEVYKVSRKTIEDFVWNWSILTDLPPSLVEFISELLSGKIFGYNANLTRILDLDIEFRVTNPRKFRGANLKKYFEEDDGQFRILKRTGKNVMNKLGLDLSSTEKISPKSGESIRVFREYAGRLLIPEAVRFNSTPLVASFSETPILSSRAHMITLNTKDQEKALCAWINSTFAIAYLRALFTTVEGNFGHIYGWHIRTLPIPDLTNERIVKTLAQVFEKYKNKIWKPLPKQYESVINGEDNLRERYDVDILKAITDTPIDEESLEIDLLTLYVELLRIIQ
;
A
#
# COMPACT_ATOMS: atom_id res chain seq x y z
N MET A 1 -4.06 62.88 0.42
CA MET A 1 -3.39 62.10 1.48
C MET A 1 -2.68 60.94 0.80
N ALA A 2 -1.42 60.68 1.16
CA ALA A 2 -0.66 59.59 0.55
C ALA A 2 -0.93 58.31 1.34
N LEU A 3 -1.36 57.23 0.69
CA LEU A 3 -1.41 55.92 1.34
C LEU A 3 0.01 55.37 1.50
N PRO A 4 0.32 54.60 2.56
CA PRO A 4 1.56 53.85 2.62
C PRO A 4 1.62 52.85 1.45
N GLN A 5 2.83 52.49 1.02
CA GLN A 5 2.99 51.49 -0.04
C GLN A 5 2.50 50.11 0.44
N GLU A 6 1.84 49.36 -0.43
CA GLU A 6 1.31 48.01 -0.12
C GLU A 6 2.41 47.07 0.40
N ASP A 7 3.58 47.05 -0.25
CA ASP A 7 4.76 46.28 0.16
C ASP A 7 5.14 46.54 1.62
N THR A 8 5.11 47.82 2.04
CA THR A 8 5.40 48.23 3.43
C THR A 8 4.34 47.72 4.40
N VAL A 9 3.06 47.73 4.00
CA VAL A 9 1.97 47.18 4.82
C VAL A 9 2.10 45.65 4.94
N ASN A 10 2.47 44.96 3.85
CA ASN A 10 2.68 43.52 3.79
C ASN A 10 3.79 43.06 4.76
N VAL A 11 4.91 43.79 4.81
CA VAL A 11 6.00 43.51 5.75
C VAL A 11 5.51 43.59 7.20
N TYR A 12 4.76 44.64 7.55
CA TYR A 12 4.25 44.78 8.92
C TYR A 12 3.16 43.77 9.26
N LEU A 13 2.31 43.40 8.30
CA LEU A 13 1.35 42.31 8.49
C LEU A 13 2.08 40.98 8.75
N ALA A 14 3.12 40.67 7.97
CA ALA A 14 3.93 39.47 8.16
C ALA A 14 4.62 39.43 9.53
N GLU A 15 5.18 40.54 10.00
CA GLU A 15 5.76 40.64 11.35
C GLU A 15 4.73 40.37 12.45
N ILE A 16 3.54 40.95 12.32
CA ILE A 16 2.44 40.73 13.28
C ILE A 16 2.01 39.26 13.25
N LEU A 17 1.81 38.68 12.06
CA LEU A 17 1.43 37.27 11.93
C LEU A 17 2.51 36.34 12.52
N SER A 18 3.79 36.63 12.28
CA SER A 18 4.90 35.87 12.85
C SER A 18 4.90 35.86 14.38
N SER A 19 4.53 36.98 15.03
CA SER A 19 4.46 37.02 16.49
C SER A 19 3.24 36.27 17.06
N HIS A 20 2.16 36.14 16.29
CA HIS A 20 0.91 35.50 16.74
C HIS A 20 0.83 34.00 16.43
N LEU A 21 1.49 33.53 15.36
CA LEU A 21 1.45 32.12 14.93
C LEU A 21 2.49 31.23 15.65
N GLY A 22 3.47 31.83 16.34
CA GLY A 22 4.47 31.13 17.17
C GLY A 22 5.59 30.42 16.39
N GLU A 23 6.50 29.75 17.12
CA GLU A 23 7.71 29.10 16.56
C GLU A 23 7.43 27.96 15.58
N SER A 24 6.20 27.43 15.56
CA SER A 24 5.78 26.34 14.67
C SER A 24 5.37 26.80 13.26
N SER A 25 5.58 28.08 12.96
CA SER A 25 5.20 28.69 11.70
C SER A 25 6.32 29.56 11.13
N VAL A 26 6.47 29.56 9.82
CA VAL A 26 7.45 30.41 9.13
C VAL A 26 6.69 31.41 8.27
N VAL A 27 6.76 32.69 8.65
CA VAL A 27 6.16 33.79 7.89
C VAL A 27 7.25 34.55 7.14
N ILE A 28 7.11 34.66 5.82
CA ILE A 28 8.10 35.24 4.92
C ILE A 28 7.45 36.42 4.16
N PRO A 29 7.82 37.67 4.47
CA PRO A 29 7.42 38.83 3.67
C PRO A 29 8.26 39.01 2.39
N GLU A 30 7.68 39.72 1.43
CA GLU A 30 8.28 40.12 0.14
C GLU A 30 9.73 40.63 0.22
N GLU A 31 10.12 41.37 1.27
CA GLU A 31 11.40 42.11 1.35
C GLU A 31 12.67 41.23 1.36
N LYS A 32 12.59 39.95 1.72
CA LYS A 32 13.76 39.05 1.62
C LYS A 32 14.10 38.65 0.17
N VAL A 33 13.16 38.77 -0.77
CA VAL A 33 13.32 38.34 -2.18
C VAL A 33 13.78 39.50 -3.07
N ARG A 34 13.41 40.75 -2.75
CA ARG A 34 13.71 41.95 -3.56
C ARG A 34 15.18 42.36 -3.56
N ARG A 35 15.95 42.10 -2.49
CA ARG A 35 17.39 42.43 -2.40
C ARG A 35 18.28 41.69 -3.43
N GLN A 36 17.72 40.75 -4.21
CA GLN A 36 18.43 39.98 -5.24
C GLN A 36 17.99 40.27 -6.68
N GLY A 37 17.15 41.30 -6.94
CA GLY A 37 16.77 41.69 -8.31
C GLY A 37 15.79 40.74 -9.03
N LYS A 38 14.98 39.97 -8.29
CA LYS A 38 14.07 38.94 -8.82
C LYS A 38 12.61 39.44 -8.97
N ARG A 39 11.83 38.81 -9.87
CA ARG A 39 10.41 39.09 -10.17
C ARG A 39 9.49 38.68 -8.99
N ARG A 40 8.42 39.45 -8.69
CA ARG A 40 7.47 39.26 -7.55
C ARG A 40 6.87 37.84 -7.55
N LYS A 41 7.05 37.08 -6.45
CA LYS A 41 6.59 35.66 -6.32
C LYS A 41 5.39 35.45 -5.38
N PHE A 42 5.20 36.31 -4.37
CA PHE A 42 4.05 36.34 -3.45
C PHE A 42 4.21 37.56 -2.52
N ASP A 43 3.13 37.99 -1.85
CA ASP A 43 3.23 39.10 -0.88
C ASP A 43 3.65 38.62 0.51
N ILE A 44 2.96 37.62 1.05
CA ILE A 44 3.34 36.96 2.31
C ILE A 44 3.14 35.46 2.16
N LYS A 45 4.19 34.68 2.41
CA LYS A 45 4.11 33.23 2.54
C LYS A 45 4.08 32.83 4.00
N ILE A 46 3.17 31.92 4.36
CA ILE A 46 3.04 31.36 5.71
C ILE A 46 3.13 29.84 5.59
N GLU A 47 4.15 29.22 6.17
CA GLU A 47 4.14 27.78 6.42
C GLU A 47 3.53 27.52 7.79
N PHE A 48 2.35 26.89 7.82
CA PHE A 48 1.61 26.60 9.04
C PHE A 48 1.23 25.12 9.09
N LYS A 49 1.73 24.39 10.09
CA LYS A 49 1.53 22.93 10.26
C LYS A 49 1.86 22.10 9.00
N GLY A 50 2.90 22.51 8.27
CA GLY A 50 3.35 21.84 7.04
C GLY A 50 2.51 22.15 5.79
N ILE A 51 1.49 23.01 5.91
CA ILE A 51 0.71 23.56 4.78
C ILE A 51 1.26 24.94 4.45
N GLU A 52 1.39 25.21 3.15
CA GLU A 52 1.79 26.52 2.66
C GLU A 52 0.53 27.35 2.40
N PHE A 53 0.48 28.53 3.01
CA PHE A 53 -0.52 29.56 2.76
C PHE A 53 0.15 30.74 2.08
N ILE A 54 -0.49 31.27 1.04
CA ILE A 54 0.01 32.43 0.30
C ILE A 54 -1.01 33.53 0.42
N LEU A 55 -0.60 34.67 0.96
CA LEU A 55 -1.43 35.86 1.03
C LEU A 55 -1.04 36.78 -0.13
N GLU A 56 -2.03 37.22 -0.89
CA GLU A 56 -1.90 38.29 -1.89
C GLU A 56 -2.76 39.46 -1.44
N ALA A 57 -2.17 40.63 -1.30
CA ALA A 57 -2.76 41.75 -0.60
C ALA A 57 -2.74 43.04 -1.43
N SER A 58 -3.88 43.73 -1.50
CA SER A 58 -3.99 44.99 -2.27
C SER A 58 -5.04 45.94 -1.69
N TYR A 59 -4.84 47.24 -1.92
CA TYR A 59 -5.86 48.28 -1.77
C TYR A 59 -6.99 48.17 -2.79
N ASN A 60 -6.85 47.33 -3.84
CA ASN A 60 -7.90 47.02 -4.80
C ASN A 60 -8.38 45.58 -4.60
N GLU A 61 -9.67 45.43 -4.29
CA GLU A 61 -10.30 44.13 -4.03
C GLU A 61 -10.15 43.14 -5.20
N LYS A 62 -10.32 43.63 -6.44
CA LYS A 62 -10.24 42.79 -7.63
C LYS A 62 -8.82 42.33 -7.92
N ASP A 63 -7.84 43.14 -7.54
CA ASP A 63 -6.42 42.85 -7.76
C ASP A 63 -5.95 41.76 -6.79
N ALA A 64 -6.25 41.89 -5.50
CA ALA A 64 -5.95 40.87 -4.49
C ALA A 64 -6.59 39.50 -4.84
N GLU A 65 -7.84 39.50 -5.31
CA GLU A 65 -8.52 38.27 -5.75
C GLU A 65 -7.87 37.66 -7.00
N ALA A 66 -7.58 38.47 -8.02
CA ALA A 66 -6.96 37.99 -9.25
C ALA A 66 -5.55 37.43 -9.01
N ASP A 67 -4.76 38.07 -8.15
CA ASP A 67 -3.42 37.61 -7.81
C ASP A 67 -3.47 36.32 -6.97
N ALA A 68 -4.37 36.20 -6.00
CA ALA A 68 -4.55 34.96 -5.22
C ALA A 68 -4.93 33.75 -6.11
N ILE A 69 -5.84 33.94 -7.07
CA ILE A 69 -6.20 32.89 -8.04
C ILE A 69 -4.99 32.54 -8.91
N ARG A 70 -4.24 33.55 -9.38
CA ARG A 70 -3.05 33.36 -10.22
C ARG A 70 -2.00 32.48 -9.52
N ARG A 71 -1.81 32.58 -8.20
CA ARG A 71 -0.87 31.73 -7.45
C ARG A 71 -1.20 30.25 -7.52
N LEU A 72 -2.48 29.90 -7.43
CA LEU A 72 -2.93 28.51 -7.59
C LEU A 72 -2.74 28.04 -9.04
N GLU A 73 -2.97 28.91 -10.02
CA GLU A 73 -2.71 28.66 -11.44
C GLU A 73 -1.22 28.58 -11.80
N GLU A 74 -0.32 29.20 -11.03
CA GLU A 74 1.13 29.08 -11.15
C GLU A 74 1.68 27.75 -10.57
N GLY A 75 0.80 26.85 -10.12
CA GLY A 75 1.13 25.46 -9.80
C GLY A 75 1.22 25.14 -8.32
N LEU A 76 0.85 26.05 -7.44
CA LEU A 76 0.91 25.89 -5.99
C LEU A 76 -0.34 25.16 -5.46
N ILE A 77 -0.65 23.97 -6.01
CA ILE A 77 -1.90 23.23 -5.74
C ILE A 77 -1.97 22.68 -4.31
N ASP A 78 -0.82 22.40 -3.70
CA ASP A 78 -0.71 21.95 -2.30
C ASP A 78 -0.78 23.13 -1.31
N THR A 79 -1.20 24.31 -1.78
CA THR A 79 -1.20 25.56 -1.01
C THR A 79 -2.60 26.16 -0.97
N VAL A 80 -2.86 26.93 0.08
CA VAL A 80 -4.08 27.72 0.21
C VAL A 80 -3.73 29.17 -0.07
N SER A 81 -4.38 29.78 -1.06
CA SER A 81 -4.19 31.21 -1.33
C SER A 81 -5.26 32.02 -0.60
N ILE A 82 -4.88 33.13 0.01
CA ILE A 82 -5.75 34.04 0.74
C ILE A 82 -5.61 35.44 0.12
N ALA A 83 -6.69 35.95 -0.48
CA ALA A 83 -6.72 37.36 -0.89
C ALA A 83 -6.98 38.24 0.34
N VAL A 84 -6.21 39.31 0.49
CA VAL A 84 -6.32 40.29 1.58
C VAL A 84 -6.62 41.67 0.99
N HIS A 85 -7.76 42.25 1.33
CA HIS A 85 -8.08 43.60 0.89
C HIS A 85 -7.82 44.62 2.01
N TYR A 86 -6.88 45.54 1.77
CA TYR A 86 -6.65 46.67 2.66
C TYR A 86 -7.66 47.78 2.35
N LEU A 87 -8.49 48.15 3.31
CA LEU A 87 -9.43 49.26 3.16
C LEU A 87 -8.66 50.59 3.15
N PRO A 88 -8.57 51.32 2.01
CA PRO A 88 -7.70 52.50 1.90
C PRO A 88 -8.04 53.59 2.92
N GLU A 89 -9.32 53.73 3.28
CA GLU A 89 -9.77 54.77 4.21
C GLU A 89 -9.11 54.66 5.60
N LEU A 90 -8.79 53.44 6.03
CA LEU A 90 -8.16 53.16 7.32
C LEU A 90 -6.69 53.59 7.37
N PHE A 91 -6.02 53.68 6.22
CA PHE A 91 -4.58 53.97 6.12
C PHE A 91 -4.27 55.43 5.76
N ASN A 92 -5.27 56.27 5.48
CA ASN A 92 -5.11 57.68 5.05
C ASN A 92 -4.19 58.53 5.96
N ASN A 93 -4.12 58.19 7.26
CA ASN A 93 -3.33 58.92 8.26
C ASN A 93 -2.18 58.08 8.88
N ALA A 94 -1.92 56.88 8.36
CA ALA A 94 -0.90 55.98 8.88
C ALA A 94 0.41 56.09 8.08
N GLN A 95 1.31 56.97 8.52
CA GLN A 95 2.58 57.26 7.81
C GLN A 95 3.81 56.65 8.50
N THR A 96 3.70 56.29 9.78
CA THR A 96 4.80 55.68 10.55
C THR A 96 4.57 54.19 10.78
N PRO A 97 5.63 53.39 10.98
CA PRO A 97 5.52 51.95 11.26
C PRO A 97 4.57 51.63 12.42
N ALA A 98 4.64 52.42 13.50
CA ALA A 98 3.77 52.27 14.66
C ALA A 98 2.29 52.55 14.35
N GLN A 99 2.00 53.53 13.49
CA GLN A 99 0.64 53.83 13.05
C GLN A 99 0.09 52.73 12.14
N ILE A 100 0.89 52.22 11.19
CA ILE A 100 0.47 51.15 10.27
C ILE A 100 0.17 49.86 11.05
N LYS A 101 1.07 49.45 11.96
CA LYS A 101 0.84 48.29 12.85
C LYS A 101 -0.41 48.48 13.72
N ARG A 102 -0.64 49.68 14.25
CA ARG A 102 -1.83 49.98 15.03
C ARG A 102 -3.11 49.83 14.19
N VAL A 103 -3.11 50.30 12.94
CA VAL A 103 -4.26 50.13 12.02
C VAL A 103 -4.54 48.65 11.77
N LEU A 104 -3.51 47.86 11.47
CA LEU A 104 -3.63 46.41 11.21
C LEU A 104 -4.14 45.62 12.44
N ILE A 105 -3.75 46.01 13.65
CA ILE A 105 -4.17 45.33 14.90
C ILE A 105 -5.59 45.74 15.32
N GLN A 106 -5.99 47.00 15.11
CA GLN A 106 -7.26 47.53 15.61
C GLN A 106 -8.46 47.31 14.68
N ASN A 107 -8.22 46.88 13.43
CA ASN A 107 -9.27 46.70 12.43
C ASN A 107 -9.21 45.29 11.84
N PRO A 108 -10.37 44.67 11.54
CA PRO A 108 -10.39 43.35 10.92
C PRO A 108 -9.86 43.40 9.48
N LEU A 109 -9.12 42.36 9.10
CA LEU A 109 -8.73 42.09 7.73
C LEU A 109 -9.94 41.57 6.94
N LYS A 110 -10.06 42.03 5.69
CA LYS A 110 -11.07 41.53 4.74
C LYS A 110 -10.40 40.48 3.85
N LEU A 111 -10.89 39.23 3.93
CA LEU A 111 -10.24 38.04 3.39
C LEU A 111 -11.14 37.24 2.44
N LYS A 112 -10.56 36.63 1.40
CA LYS A 112 -11.14 35.51 0.64
C LYS A 112 -10.16 34.36 0.60
N VAL A 113 -10.65 33.14 0.70
CA VAL A 113 -9.83 31.93 0.77
C VAL A 113 -10.06 31.08 -0.46
N PHE A 114 -8.96 30.69 -1.09
CA PHE A 114 -8.95 29.89 -2.30
C PHE A 114 -8.13 28.61 -2.08
N THR A 115 -8.69 27.49 -2.52
CA THR A 115 -8.00 26.19 -2.55
C THR A 115 -8.37 25.49 -3.84
N GLN A 116 -7.44 24.76 -4.47
CA GLN A 116 -7.70 24.01 -5.69
C GLN A 116 -8.37 24.85 -6.81
N GLY A 117 -8.04 26.14 -6.88
CA GLY A 117 -8.59 27.09 -7.86
C GLY A 117 -10.06 27.48 -7.64
N ARG A 118 -10.63 27.23 -6.46
CA ARG A 118 -12.00 27.64 -6.11
C ARG A 118 -12.02 28.57 -4.89
N ASP A 119 -12.93 29.54 -4.91
CA ASP A 119 -13.28 30.34 -3.73
C ASP A 119 -14.09 29.45 -2.77
N ILE A 120 -13.53 29.19 -1.59
CA ILE A 120 -14.19 28.41 -0.54
C ILE A 120 -14.71 29.30 0.60
N SER A 121 -14.67 30.62 0.45
CA SER A 121 -14.98 31.56 1.54
C SER A 121 -16.40 31.39 2.08
N GLY A 122 -17.37 31.13 1.20
CA GLY A 122 -18.78 30.95 1.57
C GLY A 122 -19.01 29.70 2.41
N THR A 123 -18.54 28.55 1.94
CA THR A 123 -18.71 27.27 2.62
C THR A 123 -17.82 27.15 3.86
N LEU A 124 -16.62 27.74 3.83
CA LEU A 124 -15.76 27.91 5.01
C LEU A 124 -16.45 28.75 6.09
N LEU A 125 -17.19 29.79 5.71
CA LEU A 125 -17.94 30.62 6.65
C LEU A 125 -19.06 29.83 7.33
N GLU A 126 -19.81 29.02 6.59
CA GLU A 126 -20.83 28.12 7.14
C GLU A 126 -20.21 27.14 8.15
N PHE A 127 -19.06 26.57 7.80
CA PHE A 127 -18.30 25.70 8.69
C PHE A 127 -17.84 26.41 9.98
N LEU A 128 -17.31 27.63 9.85
CA LEU A 128 -16.91 28.46 10.99
C LEU A 128 -18.10 28.82 11.89
N GLN A 129 -19.28 29.06 11.32
CA GLN A 129 -20.51 29.35 12.06
C GLN A 129 -21.01 28.16 12.86
N GLN A 130 -20.83 26.93 12.37
CA GLN A 130 -21.19 25.72 13.11
C GLN A 130 -20.26 25.47 14.32
N LYS A 131 -19.05 26.04 14.32
CA LYS A 131 -18.03 25.84 15.35
C LYS A 131 -17.97 26.92 16.44
N ARG A 132 -18.38 28.15 16.15
CA ARG A 132 -18.18 29.32 17.04
C ARG A 132 -19.50 29.85 17.60
N GLU A 133 -19.51 30.23 18.88
CA GLU A 133 -20.63 30.94 19.52
C GLU A 133 -20.78 32.40 19.02
N LYS A 134 -19.71 33.01 18.45
CA LYS A 134 -19.73 34.33 17.80
C LYS A 134 -19.67 34.18 16.28
N LYS A 135 -20.67 34.75 15.58
CA LYS A 135 -20.79 34.71 14.12
C LYS A 135 -19.72 35.58 13.44
N PRO A 136 -18.78 35.01 12.66
CA PRO A 136 -17.92 35.81 11.78
C PRO A 136 -18.79 36.56 10.76
N ARG A 137 -18.43 37.83 10.48
CA ARG A 137 -19.19 38.68 9.56
C ARG A 137 -18.72 38.44 8.12
N SER A 138 -19.66 38.24 7.20
CA SER A 138 -19.40 38.26 5.76
C SER A 138 -20.26 39.32 5.09
N ILE A 139 -19.65 40.12 4.23
CA ILE A 139 -20.32 41.13 3.40
C ILE A 139 -19.77 40.99 1.99
N GLY A 140 -20.64 40.69 1.02
CA GLY A 140 -20.25 40.56 -0.40
C GLY A 140 -19.32 39.38 -0.70
N GLY A 141 -19.36 38.30 0.09
CA GLY A 141 -18.52 37.11 -0.12
C GLY A 141 -17.14 37.16 0.55
N TRP A 142 -16.80 38.25 1.24
CA TRP A 142 -15.53 38.40 1.97
C TRP A 142 -15.70 38.16 3.47
N ILE A 143 -14.74 37.46 4.08
CA ILE A 143 -14.67 37.16 5.51
C ILE A 143 -13.93 38.30 6.23
N TYR A 144 -14.48 38.81 7.33
CA TYR A 144 -13.81 39.81 8.17
C TYR A 144 -13.23 39.14 9.42
N LEU A 145 -11.92 39.29 9.62
CA LEU A 145 -11.19 38.59 10.68
C LEU A 145 -10.19 39.51 11.38
N ASP A 146 -10.20 39.52 12.72
CA ASP A 146 -9.16 40.18 13.51
C ASP A 146 -7.83 39.43 13.38
N VAL A 147 -6.70 40.14 13.27
CA VAL A 147 -5.37 39.53 13.11
C VAL A 147 -5.02 38.59 14.27
N ASN A 148 -5.54 38.85 15.47
CA ASN A 148 -5.33 37.99 16.64
C ASN A 148 -6.01 36.61 16.48
N GLU A 149 -7.05 36.51 15.64
CA GLU A 149 -7.77 35.26 15.38
C GLU A 149 -7.22 34.50 14.16
N PHE A 150 -6.19 35.04 13.50
CA PHE A 150 -5.66 34.50 12.25
C PHE A 150 -5.14 33.05 12.39
N GLY A 151 -4.50 32.71 13.50
CA GLY A 151 -4.06 31.33 13.76
C GLY A 151 -5.22 30.33 13.80
N THR A 152 -6.28 30.63 14.56
CA THR A 152 -7.48 29.78 14.62
C THR A 152 -8.22 29.73 13.28
N PHE A 153 -8.16 30.80 12.49
CA PHE A 153 -8.71 30.83 11.14
C PHE A 153 -7.95 29.91 10.20
N LEU A 154 -6.60 29.95 10.20
CA LEU A 154 -5.78 29.01 9.44
C LEU A 154 -6.09 27.57 9.85
N GLU A 155 -6.19 27.26 11.16
CA GLU A 155 -6.60 25.93 11.64
C GLU A 155 -7.97 25.50 11.10
N SER A 156 -8.92 26.43 11.04
CA SER A 156 -10.25 26.15 10.52
C SER A 156 -10.24 25.91 9.02
N ILE A 157 -9.42 26.64 8.25
CA ILE A 157 -9.23 26.37 6.83
C ILE A 157 -8.64 24.98 6.63
N VAL A 158 -7.61 24.61 7.40
CA VAL A 158 -7.00 23.28 7.33
C VAL A 158 -8.06 22.20 7.57
N GLU A 159 -8.90 22.34 8.59
CA GLU A 159 -9.96 21.37 8.88
C GLU A 159 -11.07 21.36 7.82
N PHE A 160 -11.36 22.52 7.24
CA PHE A 160 -12.39 22.68 6.23
C PHE A 160 -12.00 22.07 4.88
N VAL A 161 -10.80 22.35 4.40
CA VAL A 161 -10.22 21.74 3.19
C VAL A 161 -10.19 20.21 3.30
N VAL A 162 -10.13 19.69 4.53
CA VAL A 162 -10.18 18.26 4.80
C VAL A 162 -11.60 17.69 4.78
N LYS A 163 -12.61 18.51 5.05
CA LYS A 163 -14.03 18.12 5.06
C LYS A 163 -14.73 18.29 3.72
N GLU A 164 -14.39 19.33 2.95
CA GLU A 164 -14.99 19.52 1.63
C GLU A 164 -14.27 18.71 0.56
N ASP A 165 -14.96 17.71 0.02
CA ASP A 165 -14.58 17.09 -1.24
C ASP A 165 -15.09 17.94 -2.41
N VAL A 166 -14.30 18.95 -2.76
CA VAL A 166 -14.58 19.88 -3.87
C VAL A 166 -14.78 19.15 -5.22
N LEU A 167 -14.28 17.92 -5.36
CA LEU A 167 -14.44 17.08 -6.55
C LEU A 167 -15.78 16.37 -6.63
N GLU A 168 -16.52 16.23 -5.52
CA GLU A 168 -17.68 15.34 -5.46
C GLU A 168 -18.82 15.77 -6.40
N ASP A 169 -19.11 17.07 -6.47
CA ASP A 169 -20.13 17.62 -7.37
C ASP A 169 -19.76 17.43 -8.85
N LEU A 170 -18.48 17.62 -9.18
CA LEU A 170 -17.99 17.47 -10.55
C LEU A 170 -18.01 16.00 -10.98
N LEU A 171 -17.61 15.09 -10.09
CA LEU A 171 -17.68 13.64 -10.33
C LEU A 171 -19.12 13.18 -10.53
N LYS A 172 -20.06 13.70 -9.74
CA LYS A 172 -21.48 13.40 -9.88
C LYS A 172 -22.02 13.84 -11.24
N GLN A 173 -21.67 15.04 -11.69
CA GLN A 173 -22.05 15.52 -13.02
C GLN A 173 -21.43 14.66 -14.15
N VAL A 174 -20.19 14.20 -14.01
CA VAL A 174 -19.58 13.27 -14.98
C VAL A 174 -20.31 11.94 -15.00
N GLU A 175 -20.64 11.38 -13.83
CA GLU A 175 -21.39 10.13 -13.71
C GLU A 175 -22.79 10.24 -14.37
N GLU A 176 -23.51 11.35 -14.13
CA GLU A 176 -24.80 11.63 -14.77
C GLU A 176 -24.68 11.69 -16.31
N LYS A 177 -23.64 12.33 -16.84
CA LYS A 177 -23.40 12.41 -18.29
C LYS A 177 -23.03 11.07 -18.91
N VAL A 178 -22.19 10.28 -18.22
CA VAL A 178 -21.84 8.90 -18.64
C VAL A 178 -23.10 8.04 -18.70
N ASN A 179 -23.92 8.04 -17.65
CA ASN A 179 -25.17 7.28 -17.60
C ASN A 179 -26.15 7.69 -18.71
N THR A 180 -26.21 8.99 -19.02
CA THR A 180 -27.05 9.52 -20.11
C THR A 180 -26.56 9.02 -21.47
N PHE A 181 -25.25 9.08 -21.74
CA PHE A 181 -24.66 8.55 -22.97
C PHE A 181 -24.88 7.04 -23.11
N VAL A 182 -24.60 6.26 -22.06
CA VAL A 182 -24.77 4.80 -22.07
C VAL A 182 -26.22 4.43 -22.36
N SER A 183 -27.18 5.10 -21.70
CA SER A 183 -28.61 4.86 -21.95
C SER A 183 -29.02 5.20 -23.39
N ALA A 184 -28.52 6.30 -23.95
CA ALA A 184 -28.81 6.70 -25.32
C ALA A 184 -28.22 5.72 -26.35
N ALA A 185 -26.96 5.32 -26.16
CA ALA A 185 -26.27 4.39 -27.04
C ALA A 185 -26.89 2.99 -27.00
N LEU A 186 -27.22 2.46 -25.81
CA LEU A 186 -27.89 1.16 -25.68
C LEU A 186 -29.27 1.16 -26.37
N ALA A 187 -30.07 2.21 -26.19
CA ALA A 187 -31.37 2.30 -26.83
C ALA A 187 -31.28 2.32 -28.37
N GLU A 188 -30.24 2.93 -28.94
CA GLU A 188 -29.98 2.90 -30.38
C GLU A 188 -29.53 1.50 -30.84
N LEU A 189 -28.61 0.88 -30.09
CA LEU A 189 -28.03 -0.43 -30.41
C LEU A 189 -29.04 -1.57 -30.29
N GLU A 190 -29.93 -1.58 -29.29
CA GLU A 190 -30.95 -2.61 -29.12
C GLU A 190 -31.89 -2.73 -30.32
N ASN A 191 -32.09 -1.64 -31.05
CA ASN A 191 -32.94 -1.58 -32.24
C ASN A 191 -32.17 -1.83 -33.55
N SER A 192 -30.89 -2.19 -33.47
CA SER A 192 -29.98 -2.18 -34.61
C SER A 192 -29.34 -3.54 -34.88
N LYS A 193 -29.17 -3.87 -36.17
CA LYS A 193 -28.48 -5.09 -36.61
C LYS A 193 -26.97 -5.05 -36.41
N ILE A 194 -26.40 -3.88 -36.12
CA ILE A 194 -24.95 -3.69 -35.94
C ILE A 194 -24.48 -3.83 -34.49
N LYS A 195 -25.37 -4.13 -33.53
CA LYS A 195 -25.01 -4.16 -32.09
C LYS A 195 -23.80 -5.03 -31.80
N GLU A 196 -23.81 -6.29 -32.27
CA GLU A 196 -22.73 -7.24 -31.99
C GLU A 196 -21.40 -6.81 -32.62
N SER A 197 -21.41 -6.36 -33.88
CA SER A 197 -20.19 -5.87 -34.55
C SER A 197 -19.65 -4.60 -33.91
N PHE A 198 -20.53 -3.66 -33.57
CA PHE A 198 -20.17 -2.40 -32.91
C PHE A 198 -19.50 -2.63 -31.56
N LEU A 199 -20.10 -3.46 -30.70
CA LEU A 199 -19.54 -3.77 -29.39
C LEU A 199 -18.23 -4.55 -29.52
N LYS A 200 -18.12 -5.46 -30.49
CA LYS A 200 -16.87 -6.17 -30.77
C LYS A 200 -15.75 -5.22 -31.18
N ASP A 201 -16.03 -4.28 -32.09
CA ASP A 201 -15.05 -3.29 -32.55
C ASP A 201 -14.63 -2.34 -31.42
N LEU A 202 -15.59 -1.89 -30.61
CA LEU A 202 -15.31 -1.04 -29.45
C LEU A 202 -14.48 -1.77 -28.38
N ASN A 203 -14.80 -3.05 -28.12
CA ASN A 203 -14.04 -3.90 -27.20
C ASN A 203 -12.61 -4.12 -27.71
N LYS A 204 -12.46 -4.35 -29.02
CA LYS A 204 -11.15 -4.46 -29.67
C LYS A 204 -10.31 -3.20 -29.50
N ILE A 205 -10.92 -2.02 -29.64
CA ILE A 205 -10.21 -0.74 -29.54
C ILE A 205 -9.73 -0.45 -28.11
N LEU A 206 -10.55 -0.78 -27.11
CA LEU A 206 -10.30 -0.46 -25.70
C LEU A 206 -9.43 -1.50 -24.98
N PHE A 207 -9.51 -2.76 -25.39
CA PHE A 207 -8.94 -3.89 -24.63
C PHE A 207 -8.07 -4.84 -25.46
N SER A 208 -7.92 -4.62 -26.77
CA SER A 208 -7.10 -5.50 -27.63
C SER A 208 -5.91 -4.73 -28.23
N PRO A 209 -4.70 -5.32 -28.29
CA PRO A 209 -3.55 -4.68 -28.91
C PRO A 209 -3.78 -4.50 -30.42
N ALA A 210 -3.27 -3.39 -30.96
CA ALA A 210 -3.44 -2.95 -32.36
C ALA A 210 -2.95 -3.92 -33.48
N LYS A 211 -2.58 -5.17 -33.14
CA LYS A 211 -1.80 -6.07 -33.99
C LYS A 211 -2.48 -7.35 -34.48
N GLU A 212 -3.59 -7.82 -33.95
CA GLU A 212 -4.14 -9.13 -34.39
C GLU A 212 -5.66 -9.09 -34.66
N GLU A 213 -6.06 -9.80 -35.73
CA GLU A 213 -7.45 -9.92 -36.18
C GLU A 213 -8.25 -10.95 -35.37
N ASP A 214 -7.58 -11.82 -34.61
CA ASP A 214 -8.17 -13.04 -34.02
C ASP A 214 -8.05 -13.14 -32.49
N ILE A 215 -7.74 -12.07 -31.75
CA ILE A 215 -7.76 -12.12 -30.28
C ILE A 215 -9.21 -11.97 -29.79
N GLU A 216 -9.75 -13.02 -29.17
CA GLU A 216 -10.99 -12.91 -28.38
C GLU A 216 -10.73 -12.04 -27.15
N VAL A 217 -11.39 -10.89 -27.14
CA VAL A 217 -11.31 -9.88 -26.09
C VAL A 217 -12.22 -10.30 -24.94
N PRO A 218 -11.85 -10.11 -23.66
CA PRO A 218 -12.73 -10.45 -22.54
C PRO A 218 -14.14 -9.89 -22.73
N GLU A 219 -15.15 -10.69 -22.40
CA GLU A 219 -16.56 -10.30 -22.52
C GLU A 219 -16.89 -9.24 -21.45
N VAL A 220 -16.78 -7.97 -21.84
CA VAL A 220 -17.05 -6.81 -20.99
C VAL A 220 -18.54 -6.45 -21.13
N PRO A 221 -19.29 -6.22 -20.04
CA PRO A 221 -20.68 -5.79 -20.13
C PRO A 221 -20.84 -4.53 -21.00
N ASP A 222 -21.87 -4.47 -21.85
CA ASP A 222 -22.12 -3.37 -22.80
C ASP A 222 -22.03 -1.98 -22.14
N GLU A 223 -22.63 -1.82 -20.96
CA GLU A 223 -22.63 -0.58 -20.17
C GLU A 223 -21.22 -0.14 -19.76
N VAL A 224 -20.39 -1.11 -19.35
CA VAL A 224 -19.00 -0.87 -18.95
C VAL A 224 -18.21 -0.42 -20.17
N LEU A 225 -18.39 -1.11 -21.30
CA LEU A 225 -17.69 -0.80 -22.55
C LEU A 225 -18.01 0.61 -23.06
N LEU A 226 -19.29 0.98 -23.07
CA LEU A 226 -19.76 2.32 -23.45
C LEU A 226 -19.29 3.40 -22.47
N SER A 227 -19.25 3.09 -21.17
CA SER A 227 -18.71 4.01 -20.15
C SER A 227 -17.22 4.30 -20.39
N HIS A 228 -16.42 3.26 -20.69
CA HIS A 228 -15.01 3.43 -21.03
C HIS A 228 -14.83 4.27 -22.31
N ALA A 229 -15.70 4.08 -23.31
CA ALA A 229 -15.68 4.88 -24.53
C ALA A 229 -15.89 6.38 -24.23
N TYR A 230 -16.94 6.72 -23.47
CA TYR A 230 -17.24 8.10 -23.11
C TYR A 230 -16.11 8.74 -22.28
N ILE A 231 -15.62 8.05 -21.26
CA ILE A 231 -14.54 8.56 -20.40
C ILE A 231 -13.26 8.74 -21.20
N SER A 232 -12.91 7.83 -22.10
CA SER A 232 -11.74 7.97 -22.99
C SER A 232 -11.83 9.20 -23.88
N LEU A 233 -13.01 9.49 -24.43
CA LEU A 233 -13.25 10.71 -25.19
C LEU A 233 -13.22 11.97 -24.32
N LEU A 234 -13.76 11.91 -23.10
CA LEU A 234 -13.69 13.02 -22.14
C LEU A 234 -12.23 13.35 -21.80
N MET A 235 -11.41 12.32 -21.54
CA MET A 235 -9.98 12.45 -21.25
C MET A 235 -9.22 13.06 -22.43
N ALA A 236 -9.39 12.50 -23.63
CA ALA A 236 -8.73 12.99 -24.84
C ALA A 236 -9.17 14.43 -25.18
N SER A 237 -10.46 14.73 -25.06
CA SER A 237 -11.00 16.07 -25.28
C SER A 237 -10.48 17.07 -24.26
N THR A 238 -10.37 16.67 -22.99
CA THR A 238 -9.80 17.51 -21.92
C THR A 238 -8.34 17.83 -22.20
N LEU A 239 -7.54 16.83 -22.56
CA LEU A 239 -6.15 17.04 -22.94
C LEU A 239 -6.04 17.96 -24.16
N TYR A 240 -6.79 17.66 -25.24
CA TYR A 240 -6.79 18.44 -26.46
C TYR A 240 -7.13 19.91 -26.20
N GLU A 241 -8.24 20.17 -25.51
CA GLU A 241 -8.71 21.53 -25.26
C GLU A 241 -7.69 22.30 -24.41
N SER A 242 -6.99 21.61 -23.51
CA SER A 242 -5.95 22.21 -22.66
C SER A 242 -4.67 22.61 -23.40
N VAL A 243 -4.27 21.86 -24.45
CA VAL A 243 -3.03 22.11 -25.21
C VAL A 243 -3.27 22.84 -26.54
N SER A 244 -4.49 22.81 -27.08
CA SER A 244 -4.84 23.24 -28.45
C SER A 244 -4.30 24.64 -28.80
N LYS A 245 -4.59 25.63 -27.93
CA LYS A 245 -4.18 27.03 -28.11
C LYS A 245 -2.66 27.20 -28.21
N LYS A 246 -1.87 26.40 -27.48
CA LYS A 246 -0.40 26.48 -27.47
C LYS A 246 0.22 25.91 -28.73
N HIS A 247 -0.46 24.95 -29.34
CA HIS A 247 -0.09 24.37 -30.63
C HIS A 247 -0.64 25.15 -31.83
N GLY A 248 -1.36 26.26 -31.60
CA GLY A 248 -2.02 27.01 -32.67
C GLY A 248 -3.20 26.27 -33.30
N LEU A 249 -3.75 25.27 -32.61
CA LEU A 249 -4.91 24.49 -33.05
C LEU A 249 -6.22 25.16 -32.62
N ARG A 250 -7.31 24.83 -33.31
CA ARG A 250 -8.67 25.33 -32.99
C ARG A 250 -9.23 24.58 -31.78
N SER A 251 -10.00 25.26 -30.92
CA SER A 251 -10.72 24.57 -29.84
C SER A 251 -11.79 23.63 -30.38
N LEU A 252 -12.18 22.62 -29.59
CA LEU A 252 -13.26 21.70 -29.99
C LEU A 252 -14.58 22.44 -30.19
N GLN A 253 -14.84 23.51 -29.44
CA GLN A 253 -16.02 24.34 -29.66
C GLN A 253 -16.03 25.04 -31.03
N VAL A 254 -14.86 25.50 -31.49
CA VAL A 254 -14.74 26.13 -32.82
C VAL A 254 -14.89 25.08 -33.92
N LEU A 255 -14.30 23.91 -33.73
CA LEU A 255 -14.45 22.77 -34.65
C LEU A 255 -15.89 22.27 -34.70
N LEU A 256 -16.59 22.20 -33.56
CA LEU A 256 -18.00 21.82 -33.49
C LEU A 256 -18.89 22.79 -34.27
N ARG A 257 -18.63 24.10 -34.19
CA ARG A 257 -19.36 25.10 -35.00
C ARG A 257 -19.05 25.03 -36.49
N LYS A 258 -17.85 24.57 -36.85
CA LYS A 258 -17.41 24.46 -38.24
C LYS A 258 -18.00 23.22 -38.92
N GLU A 259 -17.92 22.08 -38.23
CA GLU A 259 -18.33 20.79 -38.76
C GLU A 259 -19.82 20.50 -38.54
N GLU A 260 -20.48 21.25 -37.65
CA GLU A 260 -21.88 21.05 -37.23
C GLU A 260 -22.16 19.60 -36.74
N HIS A 261 -21.12 18.91 -36.29
CA HIS A 261 -21.20 17.51 -35.86
C HIS A 261 -20.07 17.15 -34.86
N PRO A 262 -20.38 16.60 -33.66
CA PRO A 262 -19.40 16.39 -32.60
C PRO A 262 -18.31 15.37 -32.96
N LEU A 263 -18.66 14.25 -33.61
CA LEU A 263 -17.65 13.26 -34.04
C LEU A 263 -16.68 13.80 -35.09
N LEU A 264 -17.13 14.61 -36.05
CA LEU A 264 -16.25 15.24 -37.04
C LEU A 264 -15.34 16.26 -36.38
N ALA A 265 -15.86 17.07 -35.46
CA ALA A 265 -15.07 18.02 -34.68
C ALA A 265 -13.95 17.33 -33.87
N MET A 266 -14.30 16.24 -33.15
CA MET A 266 -13.33 15.42 -32.43
C MET A 266 -12.31 14.78 -33.38
N LYS A 267 -12.76 14.22 -34.52
CA LYS A 267 -11.88 13.59 -35.51
C LYS A 267 -10.87 14.58 -36.09
N GLU A 268 -11.30 15.78 -36.47
CA GLU A 268 -10.41 16.83 -36.99
C GLU A 268 -9.38 17.22 -35.93
N GLY A 269 -9.83 17.59 -34.72
CA GLY A 269 -8.93 18.01 -33.65
C GLY A 269 -7.93 16.93 -33.24
N PHE A 270 -8.40 15.70 -33.01
CA PHE A 270 -7.55 14.58 -32.60
C PHE A 270 -6.56 14.19 -33.69
N THR A 271 -6.90 14.35 -34.97
CA THR A 271 -5.96 14.12 -36.08
C THR A 271 -4.90 15.22 -36.17
N GLU A 272 -5.27 16.47 -35.88
CA GLU A 272 -4.33 17.60 -35.89
C GLU A 272 -3.29 17.50 -34.76
N ILE A 273 -3.70 17.16 -33.53
CA ILE A 273 -2.79 17.06 -32.38
C ILE A 273 -1.84 15.85 -32.49
N LEU A 274 -2.21 14.78 -33.20
CA LEU A 274 -1.32 13.66 -33.49
C LEU A 274 -0.08 14.04 -34.32
N LYS A 275 -0.11 15.19 -35.02
CA LYS A 275 1.05 15.68 -35.77
C LYS A 275 2.14 16.30 -34.88
N VAL A 276 1.92 16.33 -33.56
CA VAL A 276 2.71 17.10 -32.60
C VAL A 276 3.48 16.23 -31.60
N ASP A 277 2.82 15.34 -30.84
CA ASP A 277 3.32 14.15 -30.09
C ASP A 277 2.43 13.80 -28.86
N TYR A 278 1.29 13.14 -29.12
CA TYR A 278 0.37 12.62 -28.08
C TYR A 278 -0.26 11.27 -28.51
N GLU A 279 0.54 10.43 -29.19
CA GLU A 279 0.08 9.22 -29.89
C GLU A 279 -0.74 8.29 -29.00
N ASN A 280 -0.20 7.95 -27.82
CA ASN A 280 -0.85 7.06 -26.84
C ASN A 280 -2.25 7.52 -26.40
N VAL A 281 -2.57 8.82 -26.51
CA VAL A 281 -3.86 9.36 -26.08
C VAL A 281 -4.87 9.43 -27.22
N PHE A 282 -4.45 9.96 -28.36
CA PHE A 282 -5.38 10.28 -29.44
C PHE A 282 -5.61 9.13 -30.42
N ASP A 283 -4.72 8.14 -30.50
CA ASP A 283 -4.90 6.98 -31.37
C ASP A 283 -6.10 6.11 -30.92
N VAL A 284 -6.21 5.83 -29.61
CA VAL A 284 -7.37 5.13 -29.03
C VAL A 284 -8.64 5.97 -29.18
N ALA A 285 -8.58 7.28 -28.88
CA ALA A 285 -9.73 8.18 -28.99
C ALA A 285 -10.26 8.26 -30.43
N LEU A 286 -9.38 8.33 -31.44
CA LEU A 286 -9.77 8.29 -32.85
C LEU A 286 -10.40 6.95 -33.24
N GLY A 287 -9.90 5.84 -32.71
CA GLY A 287 -10.53 4.54 -32.87
C GLY A 287 -11.97 4.54 -32.36
N ILE A 288 -12.19 5.03 -31.13
CA ILE A 288 -13.51 5.14 -30.52
C ILE A 288 -14.42 6.04 -31.36
N VAL A 289 -13.94 7.23 -31.76
CA VAL A 289 -14.68 8.13 -32.67
C VAL A 289 -15.08 7.41 -33.96
N GLY A 290 -14.17 6.61 -34.53
CA GLY A 290 -14.40 5.80 -35.72
C GLY A 290 -15.59 4.84 -35.56
N VAL A 291 -15.64 4.10 -34.45
CA VAL A 291 -16.75 3.18 -34.15
C VAL A 291 -18.04 3.93 -33.86
N LEU A 292 -17.98 5.05 -33.13
CA LEU A 292 -19.17 5.86 -32.83
C LEU A 292 -19.83 6.49 -34.07
N PHE A 293 -19.15 6.60 -35.22
CA PHE A 293 -19.79 7.03 -36.46
C PHE A 293 -20.93 6.10 -36.90
N ASP A 294 -20.93 4.84 -36.49
CA ASP A 294 -22.05 3.94 -36.75
C ASP A 294 -23.34 4.38 -36.03
N LEU A 295 -23.23 5.23 -35.00
CA LEU A 295 -24.35 5.83 -34.26
C LEU A 295 -24.62 7.29 -34.67
N GLN A 296 -24.01 7.79 -35.75
CA GLN A 296 -24.12 9.20 -36.17
C GLN A 296 -25.56 9.68 -36.46
N SER A 297 -26.48 8.77 -36.82
CA SER A 297 -27.89 9.09 -37.06
C SER A 297 -28.69 9.33 -35.78
N SER A 298 -28.14 8.99 -34.60
CA SER A 298 -28.84 9.13 -33.33
C SER A 298 -28.66 10.54 -32.76
N ASN A 299 -29.67 11.39 -32.92
CA ASN A 299 -29.66 12.75 -32.36
C ASN A 299 -29.43 12.77 -30.84
N ARG A 300 -29.88 11.74 -30.12
CA ARG A 300 -29.67 11.61 -28.66
C ARG A 300 -28.19 11.39 -28.34
N VAL A 301 -27.52 10.49 -29.06
CA VAL A 301 -26.09 10.22 -28.87
C VAL A 301 -25.28 11.45 -29.24
N MET A 302 -25.57 12.10 -30.38
CA MET A 302 -24.85 13.31 -30.79
C MET A 302 -25.01 14.45 -29.76
N ALA A 303 -26.22 14.68 -29.24
CA ALA A 303 -26.44 15.68 -28.18
C ALA A 303 -25.60 15.42 -26.92
N THR A 304 -25.42 14.16 -26.51
CA THR A 304 -24.56 13.82 -25.36
C THR A 304 -23.07 14.06 -25.62
N LEU A 305 -22.62 13.96 -26.88
CA LEU A 305 -21.24 14.25 -27.27
C LEU A 305 -20.99 15.76 -27.45
N GLU A 306 -21.99 16.53 -27.89
CA GLU A 306 -21.94 18.00 -27.87
C GLU A 306 -21.85 18.53 -26.44
N ASP A 307 -22.67 17.98 -25.53
CA ASP A 307 -22.62 18.29 -24.11
C ASP A 307 -21.26 17.90 -23.49
N LEU A 308 -20.63 16.81 -23.94
CA LEU A 308 -19.24 16.48 -23.56
C LEU A 308 -18.28 17.60 -23.94
N ILE A 309 -18.33 18.11 -25.19
CA ILE A 309 -17.44 19.18 -25.67
C ILE A 309 -17.67 20.47 -24.87
N GLU A 310 -18.92 20.83 -24.59
CA GLU A 310 -19.25 21.99 -23.77
C GLU A 310 -18.71 21.82 -22.34
N TYR A 311 -18.89 20.63 -21.76
CA TYR A 311 -18.48 20.34 -20.40
C TYR A 311 -16.96 20.33 -20.22
N VAL A 312 -16.22 19.79 -21.18
CA VAL A 312 -14.74 19.87 -21.22
C VAL A 312 -14.26 21.31 -21.10
N SER A 313 -14.94 22.24 -21.76
CA SER A 313 -14.60 23.66 -21.68
C SER A 313 -14.80 24.24 -20.27
N LYS A 314 -15.71 23.66 -19.46
CA LYS A 314 -15.89 24.01 -18.04
C LYS A 314 -14.80 23.40 -17.18
N ILE A 315 -14.42 22.14 -17.44
CA ILE A 315 -13.33 21.45 -16.72
C ILE A 315 -12.00 22.19 -16.94
N VAL A 316 -11.63 22.50 -18.19
CA VAL A 316 -10.33 23.11 -18.53
C VAL A 316 -10.16 24.52 -18.00
N ARG A 317 -11.26 25.24 -17.70
CA ARG A 317 -11.20 26.54 -17.01
C ARG A 317 -10.64 26.44 -15.60
N ASN A 318 -10.73 25.28 -14.95
CA ASN A 318 -10.15 25.07 -13.62
C ASN A 318 -8.80 24.34 -13.74
N LYS A 319 -7.73 25.10 -13.96
CA LYS A 319 -6.38 24.53 -14.12
C LYS A 319 -5.89 23.79 -12.88
N ALA A 320 -6.21 24.28 -11.69
CA ALA A 320 -5.79 23.65 -10.45
C ALA A 320 -6.39 22.24 -10.27
N LEU A 321 -7.62 22.04 -10.74
CA LEU A 321 -8.28 20.72 -10.79
C LEU A 321 -7.59 19.77 -11.78
N LEU A 322 -7.24 20.24 -12.99
CA LEU A 322 -6.59 19.40 -14.01
C LEU A 322 -5.24 18.84 -13.53
N ARG A 323 -4.51 19.61 -12.73
CA ARG A 323 -3.22 19.19 -12.17
C ARG A 323 -3.34 18.22 -11.00
N GLN A 324 -4.55 17.97 -10.49
CA GLN A 324 -4.80 16.88 -9.57
C GLN A 324 -5.05 15.60 -10.36
N ASP A 325 -4.90 14.43 -9.73
CA ASP A 325 -5.26 13.12 -10.32
C ASP A 325 -6.79 12.96 -10.47
N PHE A 326 -7.47 14.01 -10.93
CA PHE A 326 -8.91 14.10 -11.17
C PHE A 326 -9.36 13.12 -12.24
N ILE A 327 -8.61 13.04 -13.35
CA ILE A 327 -8.92 12.16 -14.46
C ILE A 327 -8.80 10.68 -14.05
N GLY A 328 -7.75 10.31 -13.32
CA GLY A 328 -7.65 8.98 -12.73
C GLY A 328 -8.82 8.70 -11.79
N HIS A 329 -9.19 9.67 -10.95
CA HIS A 329 -10.31 9.53 -10.02
C HIS A 329 -11.67 9.36 -10.71
N ILE A 330 -11.95 10.11 -11.79
CA ILE A 330 -13.15 9.90 -12.64
C ILE A 330 -13.16 8.48 -13.17
N TYR A 331 -12.05 8.07 -13.78
CA TYR A 331 -11.94 6.76 -14.40
C TYR A 331 -12.26 5.67 -13.38
N HIS A 332 -11.67 5.75 -12.19
CA HIS A 332 -11.88 4.75 -11.13
C HIS A 332 -13.26 4.77 -10.52
N LYS A 333 -13.80 5.96 -10.21
CA LYS A 333 -15.11 6.08 -9.57
C LYS A 333 -16.21 5.59 -10.50
N VAL A 334 -16.19 6.06 -11.76
CA VAL A 334 -17.26 5.75 -12.71
C VAL A 334 -17.12 4.35 -13.30
N THR A 335 -15.93 3.92 -13.73
CA THR A 335 -15.77 2.56 -14.27
C THR A 335 -15.73 1.50 -13.17
N GLY A 336 -15.14 1.83 -12.00
CA GLY A 336 -15.06 0.93 -10.86
C GLY A 336 -16.40 0.66 -10.20
N ASP A 337 -17.28 1.64 -10.01
CA ASP A 337 -18.61 1.40 -9.42
C ASP A 337 -19.51 0.55 -10.33
N ILE A 338 -19.41 0.73 -11.65
CA ILE A 338 -20.17 -0.06 -12.64
C ILE A 338 -19.58 -1.49 -12.72
N ALA A 339 -18.25 -1.62 -12.74
CA ALA A 339 -17.57 -2.90 -12.87
C ALA A 339 -17.61 -3.72 -11.54
N THR A 340 -17.59 -3.07 -10.37
CA THR A 340 -17.74 -3.72 -9.05
C THR A 340 -19.17 -4.27 -8.87
N ARG A 341 -20.20 -3.58 -9.39
CA ARG A 341 -21.59 -4.11 -9.44
C ARG A 341 -21.73 -5.38 -10.32
N LYS A 342 -20.76 -5.67 -11.20
CA LYS A 342 -20.80 -6.76 -12.18
C LYS A 342 -19.62 -7.75 -12.12
N GLY A 343 -18.70 -7.60 -11.15
CA GLY A 343 -17.61 -8.56 -10.88
C GLY A 343 -16.29 -8.34 -11.63
N TYR A 344 -16.11 -7.22 -12.33
CA TYR A 344 -14.86 -6.85 -13.02
C TYR A 344 -14.07 -5.85 -12.15
N ALA A 345 -13.08 -6.30 -11.38
CA ALA A 345 -12.31 -5.42 -10.50
C ALA A 345 -10.89 -5.18 -11.03
N THR A 346 -10.57 -3.92 -11.35
CA THR A 346 -9.20 -3.42 -11.51
C THR A 346 -8.78 -2.72 -10.22
N PHE A 347 -7.74 -3.24 -9.54
CA PHE A 347 -7.35 -2.82 -8.20
C PHE A 347 -6.34 -1.68 -8.23
N TYR A 348 -6.82 -0.44 -8.31
CA TYR A 348 -5.94 0.75 -8.34
C TYR A 348 -5.66 1.30 -6.94
N THR A 349 -4.45 1.83 -6.73
CA THR A 349 -4.05 2.43 -5.45
C THR A 349 -4.84 3.71 -5.17
N LYS A 350 -5.27 3.92 -3.93
CA LYS A 350 -5.93 5.16 -3.48
C LYS A 350 -4.96 6.35 -3.61
N ALA A 351 -5.39 7.46 -4.22
CA ALA A 351 -4.55 8.65 -4.41
C ALA A 351 -3.90 9.20 -3.11
N PRO A 352 -4.61 9.23 -1.95
CA PRO A 352 -4.00 9.60 -0.67
C PRO A 352 -2.85 8.69 -0.25
N ILE A 353 -2.97 7.39 -0.54
CA ILE A 353 -1.95 6.39 -0.20
C ILE A 353 -0.78 6.46 -1.17
N ALA A 354 -1.02 6.68 -2.47
CA ALA A 354 0.03 6.95 -3.43
C ALA A 354 0.84 8.20 -3.03
N THR A 355 0.15 9.27 -2.63
CA THR A 355 0.78 10.50 -2.11
C THR A 355 1.61 10.23 -0.86
N PHE A 356 1.07 9.49 0.10
CA PHE A 356 1.78 9.08 1.30
C PHE A 356 3.05 8.28 0.97
N LEU A 357 2.92 7.22 0.15
CA LEU A 357 4.00 6.30 -0.19
C LEU A 357 5.13 7.01 -0.98
N ALA A 358 4.77 7.81 -1.98
CA ALA A 358 5.75 8.58 -2.76
C ALA A 358 6.52 9.56 -1.88
N ASN A 359 5.84 10.31 -1.01
CA ASN A 359 6.50 11.27 -0.12
C ASN A 359 7.35 10.56 0.94
N LEU A 360 6.84 9.49 1.57
CA LEU A 360 7.61 8.70 2.53
C LEU A 360 8.92 8.20 1.90
N ALA A 361 8.84 7.62 0.69
CA ALA A 361 9.99 7.06 0.00
C ALA A 361 10.96 8.13 -0.53
N LEU A 362 10.48 9.24 -1.09
CA LEU A 362 11.36 10.27 -1.68
C LEU A 362 12.00 11.19 -0.64
N TYR A 363 11.32 11.47 0.47
CA TYR A 363 11.85 12.32 1.54
C TYR A 363 12.63 11.56 2.59
N SER A 364 12.56 10.22 2.62
CA SER A 364 13.47 9.42 3.43
C SER A 364 14.94 9.63 3.01
N PRO A 365 15.87 9.82 3.96
CA PRO A 365 17.28 10.08 3.67
C PRO A 365 17.89 9.07 2.69
N ASN A 366 18.62 9.55 1.69
CA ASN A 366 19.38 8.70 0.77
C ASN A 366 20.63 9.41 0.25
N ASP A 367 21.77 9.15 0.90
CA ASP A 367 23.06 9.78 0.60
C ASP A 367 23.59 9.50 -0.81
N ALA A 368 23.03 8.52 -1.51
CA ALA A 368 23.42 8.18 -2.88
C ALA A 368 22.65 8.97 -3.95
N TRP A 369 21.57 9.66 -3.58
CA TRP A 369 20.87 10.57 -4.49
C TRP A 369 21.58 11.92 -4.53
N GLU A 370 21.59 12.55 -5.70
CA GLU A 370 22.23 13.85 -5.90
C GLU A 370 21.59 14.90 -4.99
N ASN A 371 22.42 15.63 -4.25
CA ASN A 371 21.93 16.55 -3.20
C ASN A 371 21.41 17.88 -3.77
N ASN A 372 21.64 18.19 -5.05
CA ASN A 372 21.19 19.43 -5.67
C ASN A 372 19.80 19.29 -6.29
N TRP A 373 18.78 19.12 -5.44
CA TRP A 373 17.37 19.12 -5.86
C TRP A 373 16.90 20.47 -6.40
N GLY A 374 17.74 21.51 -6.40
CA GLY A 374 17.46 22.80 -7.03
C GLY A 374 17.82 22.87 -8.53
N ASP A 375 18.53 21.86 -9.05
CA ASP A 375 19.01 21.84 -10.42
C ASP A 375 18.22 20.86 -11.29
N LEU A 376 17.78 21.34 -12.45
CA LEU A 376 17.05 20.56 -13.45
C LEU A 376 17.87 19.37 -13.98
N ILE A 377 19.21 19.44 -13.98
CA ILE A 377 20.06 18.33 -14.42
C ILE A 377 19.88 17.09 -13.53
N THR A 378 19.66 17.30 -12.23
CA THR A 378 19.41 16.24 -11.25
C THR A 378 18.19 15.43 -11.66
N PHE A 379 17.09 16.13 -11.97
CA PHE A 379 15.84 15.48 -12.39
C PHE A 379 15.99 14.72 -13.71
N LYS A 380 16.75 15.27 -14.67
CA LYS A 380 17.03 14.60 -15.95
C LYS A 380 17.77 13.26 -15.78
N ASN A 381 18.60 13.16 -14.74
CA ASN A 381 19.36 11.95 -14.43
C ASN A 381 18.64 11.00 -13.48
N PHE A 382 17.68 11.51 -12.70
CA PHE A 382 16.89 10.77 -11.71
C PHE A 382 15.70 10.08 -12.38
N ARG A 383 15.81 8.76 -12.62
CA ARG A 383 14.80 8.01 -13.37
C ARG A 383 13.87 7.24 -12.45
N VAL A 384 12.58 7.37 -12.73
CA VAL A 384 11.45 6.73 -12.04
C VAL A 384 10.80 5.70 -12.96
N CYS A 385 10.42 4.54 -12.42
CA CYS A 385 9.66 3.54 -13.18
C CYS A 385 8.48 2.96 -12.39
N ASP A 386 7.42 2.64 -13.12
CA ASP A 386 6.35 1.72 -12.71
C ASP A 386 6.15 0.67 -13.82
N PHE A 387 6.35 -0.61 -13.50
CA PHE A 387 6.22 -1.73 -14.47
C PHE A 387 4.78 -2.22 -14.64
N ALA A 388 3.84 -1.74 -13.82
CA ALA A 388 2.42 -2.04 -13.87
C ALA A 388 1.65 -0.75 -13.50
N CYS A 389 1.80 0.27 -14.34
CA CYS A 389 1.47 1.64 -13.96
C CYS A 389 -0.02 1.92 -13.81
N GLY A 390 -0.89 1.08 -14.38
CA GLY A 390 -2.33 1.29 -14.39
C GLY A 390 -2.66 2.68 -14.92
N SER A 391 -3.52 3.39 -14.19
CA SER A 391 -3.91 4.79 -14.46
C SER A 391 -2.82 5.83 -14.21
N GLY A 392 -1.66 5.44 -13.67
CA GLY A 392 -0.56 6.36 -13.39
C GLY A 392 -0.63 7.10 -12.05
N THR A 393 -1.54 6.77 -11.13
CA THR A 393 -1.68 7.43 -9.82
C THR A 393 -0.36 7.47 -9.02
N LEU A 394 0.41 6.37 -8.98
CA LEU A 394 1.71 6.33 -8.28
C LEU A 394 2.78 7.20 -8.96
N LEU A 395 2.81 7.21 -10.30
CA LEU A 395 3.70 8.07 -11.08
C LEU A 395 3.33 9.56 -10.91
N SER A 396 2.04 9.86 -10.87
CA SER A 396 1.48 11.20 -10.61
C SER A 396 1.87 11.72 -9.23
N ALA A 397 1.68 10.90 -8.18
CA ALA A 397 2.11 11.24 -6.82
C ALA A 397 3.63 11.46 -6.73
N THR A 398 4.40 10.68 -7.48
CA THR A 398 5.86 10.80 -7.57
C THR A 398 6.28 12.09 -8.27
N TYR A 399 5.63 12.45 -9.37
CA TYR A 399 5.82 13.73 -10.06
C TYR A 399 5.60 14.90 -9.09
N SER A 400 4.46 14.92 -8.38
CA SER A 400 4.14 16.00 -7.42
C SER A 400 5.17 16.09 -6.29
N SER A 401 5.61 14.95 -5.76
CA SER A 401 6.61 14.91 -4.70
C SER A 401 7.98 15.44 -5.15
N LEU A 402 8.41 15.09 -6.37
CA LEU A 402 9.64 15.61 -6.99
C LEU A 402 9.53 17.10 -7.33
N LEU A 403 8.38 17.56 -7.82
CA LEU A 403 8.12 18.99 -8.05
C LEU A 403 8.20 19.78 -6.74
N SER A 404 7.64 19.23 -5.66
CA SER A 404 7.75 19.82 -4.31
C SER A 404 9.21 19.91 -3.87
N LYS A 405 10.02 18.88 -4.10
CA LYS A 405 11.47 18.93 -3.85
C LYS A 405 12.17 20.00 -4.69
N TYR A 406 11.87 20.07 -5.99
CA TYR A 406 12.43 21.08 -6.89
C TYR A 406 12.16 22.49 -6.36
N ARG A 407 10.90 22.81 -6.07
CA ARG A 407 10.50 24.13 -5.59
C ARG A 407 11.13 24.53 -4.26
N LYS A 408 11.26 23.59 -3.33
CA LYS A 408 11.87 23.86 -2.01
C LYS A 408 13.36 24.15 -2.09
N ASN A 409 14.06 23.57 -3.06
CA ASN A 409 15.51 23.66 -3.18
C ASN A 409 15.97 24.63 -4.29
N SER A 410 15.06 25.14 -5.11
CA SER A 410 15.38 26.05 -6.21
C SER A 410 15.09 27.50 -5.86
N GLU A 411 16.06 28.38 -6.15
CA GLU A 411 15.84 29.82 -6.06
C GLU A 411 14.94 30.36 -7.20
N GLU A 412 15.03 29.76 -8.38
CA GLU A 412 14.27 30.09 -9.59
C GLU A 412 13.56 28.83 -10.11
N ILE A 413 12.29 28.94 -10.47
CA ILE A 413 11.44 27.80 -10.79
C ILE A 413 11.10 27.84 -12.28
N PHE A 414 11.61 26.87 -13.04
CA PHE A 414 11.30 26.68 -14.46
C PHE A 414 10.36 25.48 -14.64
N LEU A 415 9.06 25.69 -14.42
CA LEU A 415 8.06 24.61 -14.44
C LEU A 415 7.96 23.92 -15.81
N ASP A 416 8.16 24.66 -16.89
CA ASP A 416 8.15 24.15 -18.26
C ASP A 416 9.29 23.20 -18.57
N GLN A 417 10.49 23.56 -18.14
CA GLN A 417 11.67 22.72 -18.31
C GLN A 417 11.58 21.50 -17.39
N PHE A 418 11.16 21.70 -16.13
CA PHE A 418 10.93 20.61 -15.19
C PHE A 418 9.94 19.59 -15.75
N HIS A 419 8.77 20.04 -16.20
CA HIS A 419 7.73 19.16 -16.73
C HIS A 419 8.23 18.34 -17.93
N LYS A 420 8.88 19.00 -18.91
CA LYS A 420 9.47 18.32 -20.07
C LYS A 420 10.51 17.28 -19.65
N ILE A 421 11.42 17.63 -18.74
CA ILE A 421 12.43 16.69 -18.24
C ILE A 421 11.79 15.48 -17.56
N MET A 422 10.78 15.72 -16.72
CA MET A 422 10.10 14.65 -16.00
C MET A 422 9.40 13.69 -16.95
N ILE A 423 8.58 14.21 -17.89
CA ILE A 423 7.74 13.39 -18.75
C ILE A 423 8.52 12.79 -19.95
N GLU A 424 9.43 13.54 -20.57
CA GLU A 424 10.15 13.09 -21.76
C GLU A 424 11.38 12.21 -21.42
N ASN A 425 11.93 12.30 -20.21
CA ASN A 425 13.20 11.60 -19.87
C ASN A 425 13.12 10.73 -18.62
N SER A 426 12.41 11.18 -17.59
CA SER A 426 12.67 10.72 -16.22
C SER A 426 11.66 9.69 -15.74
N ILE A 427 10.37 9.88 -16.05
CA ILE A 427 9.28 8.97 -15.67
C ILE A 427 9.04 7.94 -16.77
N TRP A 428 8.98 6.68 -16.37
CA TRP A 428 8.70 5.53 -17.24
C TRP A 428 7.52 4.73 -16.68
N GLY A 429 6.58 4.37 -17.54
CA GLY A 429 5.39 3.59 -17.17
C GLY A 429 5.15 2.46 -18.17
N PHE A 430 4.82 1.28 -17.67
CA PHE A 430 4.46 0.13 -18.50
C PHE A 430 3.16 -0.48 -18.00
N ASP A 431 2.29 -0.90 -18.92
CA ASP A 431 1.11 -1.66 -18.57
C ASP A 431 0.74 -2.67 -19.67
N ALA A 432 -0.02 -3.70 -19.27
CA ALA A 432 -0.56 -4.70 -20.17
C ALA A 432 -1.83 -4.23 -20.90
N LEU A 433 -2.48 -3.19 -20.40
CA LEU A 433 -3.71 -2.65 -20.96
C LEU A 433 -3.45 -1.30 -21.65
N GLU A 434 -3.83 -1.20 -22.92
CA GLU A 434 -3.62 0.02 -23.73
C GLU A 434 -4.32 1.25 -23.13
N HIS A 435 -5.56 1.10 -22.67
CA HIS A 435 -6.32 2.19 -22.03
C HIS A 435 -5.71 2.64 -20.70
N ALA A 436 -5.00 1.76 -19.97
CA ALA A 436 -4.33 2.14 -18.73
C ALA A 436 -3.16 3.07 -19.04
N VAL A 437 -2.36 2.72 -20.05
CA VAL A 437 -1.27 3.57 -20.58
C VAL A 437 -1.79 4.91 -21.09
N GLN A 438 -2.95 4.92 -21.79
CA GLN A 438 -3.63 6.15 -22.20
C GLN A 438 -3.96 7.03 -20.98
N THR A 439 -4.65 6.48 -19.98
CA THR A 439 -5.03 7.20 -18.76
C THR A 439 -3.81 7.76 -18.03
N ALA A 440 -2.76 6.95 -17.84
CA ALA A 440 -1.50 7.40 -17.25
C ALA A 440 -0.87 8.55 -18.03
N SER A 441 -0.93 8.50 -19.37
CA SER A 441 -0.40 9.54 -20.24
C SER A 441 -1.18 10.86 -20.11
N VAL A 442 -2.51 10.78 -20.00
CA VAL A 442 -3.35 11.97 -19.76
C VAL A 442 -3.07 12.56 -18.37
N VAL A 443 -3.10 11.74 -17.32
CA VAL A 443 -2.84 12.19 -15.94
C VAL A 443 -1.48 12.86 -15.82
N LEU A 444 -0.44 12.27 -16.41
CA LEU A 444 0.91 12.85 -16.39
C LEU A 444 1.00 14.17 -17.18
N SER A 445 0.35 14.27 -18.34
CA SER A 445 0.37 15.48 -19.17
C SER A 445 -0.38 16.64 -18.51
N LEU A 446 -1.48 16.35 -17.81
CA LEU A 446 -2.32 17.38 -17.18
C LEU A 446 -1.72 18.02 -15.92
N HIS A 447 -0.57 17.52 -15.43
CA HIS A 447 0.22 18.23 -14.42
C HIS A 447 0.66 19.61 -14.89
N GLU A 448 0.97 19.76 -16.17
CA GLU A 448 1.23 21.07 -16.79
C GLU A 448 0.61 21.13 -18.18
N PRO A 449 -0.72 21.32 -18.26
CA PRO A 449 -1.50 21.07 -19.47
C PRO A 449 -1.22 22.06 -20.62
N GLU A 450 -0.49 23.14 -20.34
CA GLU A 450 -0.11 24.16 -21.31
C GLU A 450 1.28 23.92 -21.94
N ILE A 451 1.98 22.87 -21.51
CA ILE A 451 3.39 22.65 -21.85
C ILE A 451 3.47 21.57 -22.92
N PRO A 452 3.90 21.93 -24.14
CA PRO A 452 3.96 20.99 -25.25
C PRO A 452 5.05 19.94 -25.00
N LEU A 453 4.71 18.67 -25.20
CA LEU A 453 5.60 17.52 -25.04
C LEU A 453 6.04 16.98 -26.41
N LYS A 454 7.27 16.46 -26.48
CA LYS A 454 7.82 15.77 -27.66
C LYS A 454 7.73 14.26 -27.59
N LYS A 455 7.53 13.69 -26.41
CA LYS A 455 7.36 12.24 -26.22
C LYS A 455 6.98 11.93 -24.77
N MET A 456 6.47 10.73 -24.56
CA MET A 456 6.22 10.17 -23.24
C MET A 456 6.81 8.77 -23.17
N ASN A 457 7.43 8.41 -22.04
CA ASN A 457 7.95 7.05 -21.84
C ASN A 457 6.91 6.14 -21.18
N THR A 458 5.68 6.17 -21.67
CA THR A 458 4.58 5.29 -21.26
C THR A 458 4.32 4.27 -22.37
N TYR A 459 4.33 2.98 -22.04
CA TYR A 459 4.36 1.92 -23.04
C TYR A 459 3.37 0.78 -22.74
N HIS A 460 2.58 0.42 -23.75
CA HIS A 460 1.72 -0.75 -23.72
C HIS A 460 2.52 -1.98 -24.18
N ILE A 461 2.62 -3.00 -23.32
CA ILE A 461 3.17 -4.31 -23.66
C ILE A 461 2.08 -5.34 -23.35
N PRO A 462 1.38 -5.88 -24.35
CA PRO A 462 0.21 -6.73 -24.10
C PRO A 462 0.59 -8.07 -23.47
N VAL A 463 -0.39 -8.67 -22.78
CA VAL A 463 -0.39 -10.10 -22.47
C VAL A 463 -1.31 -10.79 -23.47
N ASP A 464 -0.79 -11.69 -24.29
CA ASP A 464 -1.55 -12.28 -25.41
C ASP A 464 -1.13 -13.71 -25.75
N GLU A 465 -1.92 -14.39 -26.58
CA GLU A 465 -1.72 -15.80 -26.94
C GLU A 465 -0.45 -16.08 -27.74
N SER A 466 0.28 -15.04 -28.18
CA SER A 466 1.62 -15.18 -28.80
C SER A 466 2.67 -15.61 -27.76
N GLY A 467 2.34 -15.56 -26.47
CA GLY A 467 3.25 -15.82 -25.36
C GLY A 467 3.87 -14.55 -24.78
N SER A 468 3.32 -13.37 -25.11
CA SER A 468 3.71 -12.12 -24.47
C SER A 468 3.18 -12.08 -23.03
N LEU A 469 4.04 -11.77 -22.06
CA LEU A 469 3.70 -11.70 -20.62
C LEU A 469 3.64 -10.24 -20.12
N GLY A 470 3.37 -9.31 -21.01
CA GLY A 470 3.44 -7.88 -20.73
C GLY A 470 4.84 -7.43 -20.34
N SER A 471 4.96 -6.52 -19.36
CA SER A 471 6.25 -5.98 -18.93
C SER A 471 7.22 -7.04 -18.37
N LEU A 472 6.75 -8.24 -18.00
CA LEU A 472 7.63 -9.36 -17.65
C LEU A 472 8.51 -9.84 -18.81
N ASN A 473 8.17 -9.52 -20.07
CA ASN A 473 9.04 -9.78 -21.22
C ASN A 473 10.40 -9.06 -21.07
N LEU A 474 10.46 -7.97 -20.30
CA LEU A 474 11.68 -7.24 -19.99
C LEU A 474 12.68 -8.05 -19.16
N TRP A 475 12.29 -9.24 -18.68
CA TRP A 475 13.21 -10.22 -18.11
C TRP A 475 14.12 -10.87 -19.19
N ASN A 476 13.65 -11.07 -20.41
CA ASN A 476 14.47 -11.76 -21.42
C ASN A 476 15.21 -10.79 -22.35
N ALA A 477 14.74 -9.55 -22.45
CA ALA A 477 15.38 -8.50 -23.24
C ALA A 477 15.25 -7.13 -22.55
N ASN A 478 16.31 -6.34 -22.56
CA ASN A 478 16.30 -4.95 -22.06
C ASN A 478 15.94 -3.92 -23.14
N SER A 479 15.60 -4.40 -24.34
CA SER A 479 15.08 -3.63 -25.44
C SER A 479 13.82 -4.29 -25.98
N PHE A 480 12.84 -3.50 -26.39
CA PHE A 480 11.67 -3.99 -27.07
C PHE A 480 11.47 -3.22 -28.37
N LEU A 481 11.03 -3.94 -29.39
CA LEU A 481 10.76 -3.36 -30.69
C LEU A 481 9.30 -2.93 -30.72
N LEU A 482 9.07 -1.64 -30.49
CA LEU A 482 7.75 -1.05 -30.56
C LEU A 482 7.29 -0.93 -32.00
N PRO A 483 6.12 -1.49 -32.34
CA PRO A 483 5.38 -1.02 -33.50
C PRO A 483 4.82 0.38 -33.20
N LEU A 484 5.37 1.41 -33.82
CA LEU A 484 4.68 2.70 -33.96
C LEU A 484 3.64 2.52 -35.07
N LYS A 485 2.50 1.94 -34.72
CA LYS A 485 1.37 1.79 -35.64
C LYS A 485 0.42 2.95 -35.38
N ARG A 486 0.45 3.94 -36.27
CA ARG A 486 -0.59 4.97 -36.33
C ARG A 486 -1.86 4.29 -36.85
N ARG A 487 -2.93 4.11 -36.07
CA ARG A 487 -4.20 3.53 -36.58
C ARG A 487 -4.80 4.40 -37.70
N SER A 488 -4.33 5.64 -37.84
CA SER A 488 -4.75 6.65 -38.83
C SER A 488 -3.80 6.87 -40.02
N ILE A 489 -2.64 6.18 -40.11
CA ILE A 489 -1.70 6.31 -41.24
C ILE A 489 -1.17 4.94 -41.66
N ASP A 490 -1.31 4.58 -42.94
CA ASP A 490 -0.93 3.29 -43.57
C ASP A 490 0.56 2.86 -43.46
N LYS A 491 1.40 3.56 -42.68
CA LYS A 491 2.83 3.22 -42.49
C LYS A 491 3.14 2.83 -41.06
N THR A 492 3.38 1.54 -40.85
CA THR A 492 3.96 0.99 -39.62
C THR A 492 5.45 1.34 -39.57
N SER A 493 5.86 2.19 -38.62
CA SER A 493 7.28 2.34 -38.28
C SER A 493 7.61 1.48 -37.06
N LYS A 494 8.85 1.02 -36.95
CA LYS A 494 9.31 0.17 -35.84
C LYS A 494 10.44 0.91 -35.15
N GLU A 495 10.26 1.26 -33.88
CA GLU A 495 11.31 1.87 -33.07
C GLU A 495 11.74 0.89 -31.98
N THR A 496 13.04 0.79 -31.74
CA THR A 496 13.56 -0.03 -30.63
C THR A 496 13.74 0.84 -29.41
N VAL A 497 12.98 0.58 -28.36
CA VAL A 497 13.11 1.29 -27.09
C VAL A 497 14.01 0.48 -26.15
N TRP A 498 15.03 1.14 -25.62
CA TRP A 498 15.94 0.59 -24.62
C TRP A 498 15.53 1.04 -23.23
N VAL A 499 15.18 0.08 -22.36
CA VAL A 499 14.74 0.37 -21.00
C VAL A 499 15.96 0.62 -20.10
N PRO A 500 16.10 1.81 -19.49
CA PRO A 500 17.23 2.11 -18.63
C PRO A 500 17.10 1.45 -17.25
N LYS A 501 18.15 1.54 -16.43
CA LYS A 501 18.03 1.34 -14.98
C LYS A 501 17.47 2.58 -14.29
N PHE A 502 16.83 2.37 -13.15
CA PHE A 502 16.07 3.38 -12.41
C PHE A 502 16.64 3.66 -11.03
N ASP A 503 16.49 4.91 -10.56
CA ASP A 503 16.86 5.36 -9.21
C ASP A 503 15.72 5.12 -8.22
N PHE A 504 14.48 5.20 -8.70
CA PHE A 504 13.28 4.97 -7.93
C PHE A 504 12.29 4.11 -8.71
N ILE A 505 11.79 3.04 -8.11
CA ILE A 505 10.71 2.22 -8.67
C ILE A 505 9.54 2.28 -7.70
N ILE A 506 8.38 2.69 -8.18
CA ILE A 506 7.15 2.72 -7.41
C ILE A 506 6.08 1.98 -8.19
N MET A 507 5.41 0.99 -7.59
CA MET A 507 4.44 0.18 -8.33
C MET A 507 3.43 -0.54 -7.43
N ASN A 508 2.27 -0.84 -8.02
CA ASN A 508 1.26 -1.74 -7.49
C ASN A 508 1.05 -2.90 -8.48
N PRO A 509 1.90 -3.95 -8.44
CA PRO A 509 1.83 -5.05 -9.42
C PRO A 509 0.54 -5.88 -9.26
N PRO A 510 0.12 -6.63 -10.29
CA PRO A 510 -1.09 -7.45 -10.23
C PRO A 510 -0.98 -8.59 -9.18
N PHE A 511 -2.10 -8.92 -8.52
CA PHE A 511 -2.15 -9.94 -7.46
C PHE A 511 -2.75 -11.29 -7.91
N SER A 512 -3.03 -11.46 -9.20
CA SER A 512 -3.74 -12.62 -9.75
C SER A 512 -3.09 -13.95 -9.37
N ARG A 513 -3.91 -14.96 -9.09
CA ARG A 513 -3.44 -16.31 -8.72
C ARG A 513 -2.81 -17.02 -9.91
N THR A 514 -1.71 -17.70 -9.67
CA THR A 514 -0.91 -18.39 -10.68
C THR A 514 -1.08 -19.90 -10.56
N THR A 515 -2.30 -20.41 -10.79
CA THR A 515 -2.62 -21.85 -10.74
C THR A 515 -3.05 -22.36 -12.11
N ALA A 516 -2.83 -23.66 -12.38
CA ALA A 516 -3.36 -24.36 -13.55
C ALA A 516 -4.90 -24.33 -13.59
N PRO A 517 -5.55 -24.65 -14.73
CA PRO A 517 -7.01 -24.65 -14.83
C PRO A 517 -7.64 -25.53 -13.75
N GLY A 518 -8.45 -24.91 -12.89
CA GLY A 518 -9.37 -25.55 -11.95
C GLY A 518 -10.81 -25.58 -12.47
N GLU A 519 -11.68 -26.28 -11.76
CA GLU A 519 -13.10 -26.45 -12.08
C GLU A 519 -13.87 -25.11 -12.23
N GLU A 520 -14.97 -25.17 -12.96
CA GLU A 520 -15.89 -24.06 -13.20
C GLU A 520 -16.42 -23.48 -11.87
N GLY A 521 -16.37 -22.15 -11.71
CA GLY A 521 -16.68 -21.47 -10.44
C GLY A 521 -15.48 -21.23 -9.51
N SER A 522 -14.26 -21.58 -9.92
CA SER A 522 -13.03 -21.17 -9.21
C SER A 522 -12.74 -19.66 -9.34
N ARG A 523 -12.02 -19.09 -8.36
CA ARG A 523 -11.63 -17.65 -8.39
C ARG A 523 -10.73 -17.36 -9.61
N PRO A 524 -10.80 -16.15 -10.21
CA PRO A 524 -10.04 -15.80 -11.41
C PRO A 524 -8.52 -16.00 -11.26
N ARG A 525 -7.91 -16.58 -12.30
CA ARG A 525 -6.48 -16.94 -12.43
C ARG A 525 -5.76 -15.99 -13.40
N ILE A 526 -4.44 -16.07 -13.39
CA ILE A 526 -3.58 -15.45 -14.39
C ILE A 526 -3.91 -16.08 -15.75
N PHE A 527 -4.27 -15.26 -16.74
CA PHE A 527 -4.68 -15.68 -18.10
C PHE A 527 -6.09 -16.28 -18.26
N ASP A 528 -7.02 -16.10 -17.31
CA ASP A 528 -8.41 -16.57 -17.50
C ASP A 528 -9.18 -15.87 -18.62
N PHE A 529 -8.63 -14.78 -19.17
CA PHE A 529 -9.15 -14.14 -20.39
C PHE A 529 -8.78 -14.91 -21.67
N VAL A 530 -7.91 -15.91 -21.60
CA VAL A 530 -7.45 -16.68 -22.76
C VAL A 530 -8.45 -17.79 -23.05
N VAL A 531 -9.00 -17.78 -24.26
CA VAL A 531 -10.04 -18.72 -24.66
C VAL A 531 -9.44 -19.97 -25.32
N SER A 532 -8.32 -19.83 -26.04
CA SER A 532 -7.69 -20.97 -26.69
C SER A 532 -6.83 -21.80 -25.72
N GLU A 533 -7.03 -23.12 -25.72
CA GLU A 533 -6.22 -24.03 -24.88
C GLU A 533 -4.73 -23.94 -25.25
N GLU A 534 -4.43 -23.79 -26.55
CA GLU A 534 -3.05 -23.65 -27.04
C GLU A 534 -2.41 -22.33 -26.60
N GLY A 535 -3.15 -21.21 -26.71
CA GLY A 535 -2.72 -19.90 -26.25
C GLY A 535 -2.44 -19.90 -24.75
N PHE A 536 -3.34 -20.50 -23.95
CA PHE A 536 -3.14 -20.64 -22.51
C PHE A 536 -1.89 -21.48 -22.22
N ARG A 537 -1.72 -22.62 -22.92
CA ARG A 537 -0.54 -23.48 -22.73
C ARG A 537 0.76 -22.74 -23.02
N ARG A 538 0.82 -21.99 -24.14
CA ARG A 538 1.99 -21.18 -24.51
C ARG A 538 2.31 -20.12 -23.45
N LEU A 539 1.31 -19.35 -23.02
CA LEU A 539 1.46 -18.33 -21.97
C LEU A 539 1.92 -18.95 -20.65
N TRP A 540 1.30 -20.05 -20.23
CA TRP A 540 1.62 -20.73 -18.99
C TRP A 540 3.03 -21.36 -19.00
N GLU A 541 3.44 -21.97 -20.11
CA GLU A 541 4.81 -22.47 -20.30
C GLU A 541 5.82 -21.33 -20.22
N ARG A 542 5.56 -20.21 -20.91
CA ARG A 542 6.44 -19.04 -20.91
C ARG A 542 6.53 -18.38 -19.53
N TYR A 543 5.41 -18.28 -18.82
CA TYR A 543 5.36 -17.76 -17.46
C TYR A 543 6.18 -18.65 -16.51
N ARG A 544 5.99 -19.98 -16.58
CA ARG A 544 6.73 -20.94 -15.77
C ARG A 544 8.24 -20.89 -16.04
N GLU A 545 8.63 -20.83 -17.30
CA GLU A 545 10.03 -20.67 -17.71
C GLU A 545 10.64 -19.39 -17.11
N THR A 546 9.91 -18.28 -17.21
CA THR A 546 10.34 -16.98 -16.66
C THR A 546 10.54 -17.04 -15.15
N ILE A 547 9.59 -17.62 -14.41
CA ILE A 547 9.67 -17.78 -12.95
C ILE A 547 10.83 -18.70 -12.55
N ASN A 548 11.02 -19.82 -13.24
CA ASN A 548 12.13 -20.74 -12.97
C ASN A 548 13.48 -20.06 -13.24
N ASN A 549 13.60 -19.25 -14.29
CA ASN A 549 14.81 -18.50 -14.59
C ASN A 549 15.10 -17.44 -13.52
N MET A 550 14.07 -16.73 -13.05
CA MET A 550 14.17 -15.78 -11.94
C MET A 550 14.63 -16.47 -10.64
N GLU A 551 14.00 -17.59 -10.27
CA GLU A 551 14.39 -18.36 -9.09
C GLU A 551 15.85 -18.83 -9.17
N ASN A 552 16.25 -19.41 -10.30
CA ASN A 552 17.61 -19.87 -10.53
C ASN A 552 18.63 -18.72 -10.46
N GLU A 553 18.32 -17.54 -10.99
CA GLU A 553 19.22 -16.38 -10.91
C GLU A 553 19.37 -15.87 -9.47
N LEU A 554 18.28 -15.83 -8.70
CA LEU A 554 18.34 -15.42 -7.30
C LEU A 554 19.10 -16.42 -6.45
N LEU A 555 18.87 -17.73 -6.63
CA LEU A 555 19.56 -18.79 -5.89
C LEU A 555 21.04 -18.95 -6.26
N ARG A 556 21.51 -18.32 -7.35
CA ARG A 556 22.96 -18.20 -7.63
C ARG A 556 23.66 -17.18 -6.73
N ARG A 557 22.92 -16.28 -6.06
CA ARG A 557 23.48 -15.30 -5.12
C ARG A 557 23.71 -15.99 -3.77
N ASP A 558 24.97 -16.10 -3.33
CA ASP A 558 25.34 -16.85 -2.12
C ASP A 558 24.58 -16.43 -0.86
N SER A 559 24.32 -15.13 -0.69
CA SER A 559 23.57 -14.60 0.45
C SER A 559 22.11 -15.07 0.47
N ILE A 560 21.44 -15.09 -0.69
CA ILE A 560 20.06 -15.60 -0.82
C ILE A 560 20.06 -17.11 -0.62
N ARG A 561 21.00 -17.83 -1.26
CA ARG A 561 21.10 -19.29 -1.16
C ARG A 561 21.36 -19.75 0.27
N ALA A 562 22.17 -19.03 1.03
CA ALA A 562 22.42 -19.32 2.43
C ALA A 562 21.12 -19.23 3.25
N ILE A 563 20.37 -18.13 3.12
CA ILE A 563 19.06 -17.97 3.79
C ILE A 563 18.10 -19.07 3.33
N TYR A 564 18.00 -19.32 2.02
CA TYR A 564 17.13 -20.35 1.46
C TYR A 564 17.42 -21.72 2.07
N ASN A 565 18.69 -22.14 2.07
CA ASN A 565 19.11 -23.42 2.62
C ASN A 565 18.95 -23.50 4.14
N THR A 566 18.94 -22.40 4.88
CA THR A 566 18.67 -22.42 6.33
C THR A 566 17.23 -22.87 6.63
N TYR A 567 16.25 -22.45 5.81
CA TYR A 567 14.83 -22.69 6.10
C TYR A 567 14.17 -23.75 5.22
N VAL A 568 14.73 -24.07 4.05
CA VAL A 568 14.12 -24.96 3.05
C VAL A 568 14.87 -26.28 2.94
N GLY A 569 14.16 -27.40 3.09
CA GLY A 569 14.71 -28.75 2.95
C GLY A 569 13.99 -29.77 3.82
N GLN A 570 14.40 -31.05 3.71
CA GLN A 570 13.86 -32.10 4.56
C GLN A 570 14.21 -31.84 6.02
N GLY A 571 13.20 -31.88 6.90
CA GLY A 571 13.37 -31.61 8.33
C GLY A 571 13.44 -30.13 8.70
N LYS A 572 13.40 -29.19 7.74
CA LYS A 572 13.47 -27.74 7.99
C LYS A 572 12.08 -27.09 8.08
N VAL A 573 12.04 -25.76 8.14
CA VAL A 573 10.80 -24.96 8.30
C VAL A 573 9.86 -25.17 7.13
N PHE A 574 10.40 -25.12 5.91
CA PHE A 574 9.64 -25.32 4.68
C PHE A 574 10.19 -26.51 3.89
N LEU A 575 9.28 -27.25 3.27
CA LEU A 575 9.64 -28.15 2.18
C LEU A 575 9.75 -27.34 0.88
N PRO A 576 10.55 -27.78 -0.11
CA PRO A 576 10.70 -27.06 -1.38
C PRO A 576 9.36 -26.70 -2.06
N GLN A 577 8.39 -27.60 -2.01
CA GLN A 577 7.04 -27.36 -2.56
C GLN A 577 6.25 -26.26 -1.84
N ASN A 578 6.57 -25.94 -0.58
CA ASN A 578 5.90 -24.88 0.16
C ASN A 578 6.33 -23.49 -0.31
N VAL A 579 7.59 -23.36 -0.74
CA VAL A 579 8.18 -22.07 -1.17
C VAL A 579 8.21 -21.93 -2.69
N ASN A 580 7.46 -22.76 -3.42
CA ASN A 580 7.41 -22.70 -4.88
C ASN A 580 6.92 -21.30 -5.32
N PRO A 581 7.75 -20.51 -6.05
CA PRO A 581 7.38 -19.15 -6.46
C PRO A 581 6.14 -19.09 -7.35
N LEU A 582 5.79 -20.18 -8.04
CA LEU A 582 4.54 -20.29 -8.82
C LEU A 582 3.28 -20.22 -7.95
N ASN A 583 3.38 -20.37 -6.63
CA ASN A 583 2.25 -20.23 -5.72
C ASN A 583 2.11 -18.80 -5.15
N ALA A 584 3.02 -17.89 -5.48
CA ALA A 584 3.04 -16.53 -4.92
C ALA A 584 2.14 -15.53 -5.67
N GLY A 585 1.50 -15.92 -6.77
CA GLY A 585 0.72 -15.01 -7.61
C GLY A 585 1.61 -14.07 -8.44
N ALA A 586 0.97 -13.20 -9.23
CA ALA A 586 1.64 -12.38 -10.24
C ALA A 586 2.55 -11.27 -9.66
N ALA A 587 2.43 -10.91 -8.38
CA ALA A 587 3.25 -9.85 -7.78
C ALA A 587 4.74 -10.22 -7.67
N LEU A 588 5.05 -11.50 -7.40
CA LEU A 588 6.42 -11.99 -7.21
C LEU A 588 7.36 -11.67 -8.40
N PRO A 589 7.04 -12.05 -9.66
CA PRO A 589 7.93 -11.77 -10.78
C PRO A 589 8.16 -10.28 -11.04
N PHE A 590 7.19 -9.41 -10.74
CA PHE A 590 7.37 -7.96 -10.88
C PHE A 590 8.38 -7.42 -9.88
N ILE A 591 8.38 -7.89 -8.63
CA ILE A 591 9.39 -7.51 -7.62
C ILE A 591 10.79 -7.92 -8.10
N ILE A 592 10.93 -9.12 -8.67
CA ILE A 592 12.22 -9.61 -9.19
C ILE A 592 12.65 -8.84 -10.44
N LEU A 593 11.70 -8.48 -11.32
CA LEU A 593 11.96 -7.60 -12.45
C LEU A 593 12.46 -6.24 -11.98
N ALA A 594 11.78 -5.63 -11.00
CA ALA A 594 12.21 -4.38 -10.39
C ALA A 594 13.62 -4.50 -9.78
N ASP A 595 13.96 -5.61 -9.10
CA ASP A 595 15.32 -5.84 -8.59
C ASP A 595 16.35 -5.75 -9.69
N ARG A 596 16.08 -6.31 -10.86
CA ARG A 596 17.04 -6.26 -11.97
C ARG A 596 17.26 -4.83 -12.49
N TYR A 597 16.20 -4.05 -12.61
CA TYR A 597 16.25 -2.70 -13.21
C TYR A 597 16.58 -1.59 -12.21
N LEU A 598 16.51 -1.85 -10.90
CA LEU A 598 16.91 -0.87 -9.90
C LEU A 598 18.43 -0.74 -9.79
N LYS A 599 18.92 0.50 -9.82
CA LYS A 599 20.34 0.84 -9.58
C LYS A 599 20.73 0.52 -8.12
N PRO A 600 22.00 0.19 -7.84
CA PRO A 600 22.51 0.19 -6.47
C PRO A 600 22.17 1.51 -5.76
N TYR A 601 21.78 1.45 -4.49
CA TYR A 601 21.28 2.57 -3.69
C TYR A 601 19.98 3.23 -4.18
N GLY A 602 19.38 2.74 -5.26
CA GLY A 602 18.02 3.09 -5.64
C GLY A 602 17.01 2.58 -4.63
N ARG A 603 15.78 3.10 -4.69
CA ARG A 603 14.69 2.76 -3.76
C ARG A 603 13.51 2.12 -4.50
N MET A 604 12.87 1.13 -3.88
CA MET A 604 11.55 0.65 -4.28
C MET A 604 10.51 1.11 -3.28
N ALA A 605 9.32 1.45 -3.77
CA ALA A 605 8.13 1.67 -2.97
C ALA A 605 6.98 0.86 -3.56
N LEU A 606 6.53 -0.17 -2.84
CA LEU A 606 5.69 -1.24 -3.40
C LEU A 606 4.37 -1.33 -2.64
N VAL A 607 3.26 -1.37 -3.36
CA VAL A 607 1.94 -1.79 -2.85
C VAL A 607 1.80 -3.28 -3.13
N LEU A 608 1.68 -4.12 -2.11
CA LEU A 608 1.73 -5.58 -2.25
C LEU A 608 0.62 -6.25 -1.44
N PRO A 609 0.21 -7.49 -1.79
CA PRO A 609 -0.70 -8.22 -0.93
C PRO A 609 0.01 -8.58 0.39
N LYS A 610 -0.72 -8.56 1.51
CA LYS A 610 -0.16 -8.89 2.84
C LYS A 610 0.51 -10.28 2.86
N THR A 611 0.10 -11.18 1.97
CA THR A 611 0.74 -12.49 1.79
C THR A 611 2.24 -12.42 1.48
N VAL A 612 2.79 -11.30 0.98
CA VAL A 612 4.24 -11.11 0.79
C VAL A 612 5.00 -11.22 2.11
N ILE A 613 4.44 -10.72 3.20
CA ILE A 613 5.06 -10.76 4.53
C ILE A 613 4.69 -12.02 5.32
N GLU A 614 3.68 -12.79 4.87
CA GLU A 614 3.10 -13.93 5.60
C GLU A 614 3.39 -15.30 4.94
N SER A 615 3.09 -15.44 3.65
CA SER A 615 3.04 -16.72 2.96
C SER A 615 4.43 -17.29 2.68
N SER A 616 4.59 -18.60 2.84
CA SER A 616 5.82 -19.33 2.47
C SER A 616 6.15 -19.23 0.97
N ALA A 617 5.15 -19.06 0.10
CA ALA A 617 5.39 -18.88 -1.35
C ALA A 617 6.22 -17.62 -1.68
N PHE A 618 6.16 -16.60 -0.83
CA PHE A 618 6.97 -15.38 -0.96
C PHE A 618 8.31 -15.43 -0.23
N PHE A 619 8.70 -16.59 0.30
CA PHE A 619 9.95 -16.71 1.06
C PHE A 619 11.19 -16.33 0.25
N LEU A 620 11.21 -16.65 -1.06
CA LEU A 620 12.31 -16.24 -1.95
C LEU A 620 12.44 -14.71 -2.04
N VAL A 621 11.32 -13.97 -2.07
CA VAL A 621 11.31 -12.51 -2.07
C VAL A 621 11.79 -11.96 -0.72
N ARG A 622 11.35 -12.55 0.40
CA ARG A 622 11.86 -12.14 1.72
C ARG A 622 13.37 -12.42 1.87
N ALA A 623 13.87 -13.52 1.33
CA ALA A 623 15.31 -13.79 1.28
C ALA A 623 16.08 -12.79 0.39
N LEU A 624 15.51 -12.39 -0.75
CA LEU A 624 16.05 -11.31 -1.59
C LEU A 624 16.12 -9.99 -0.82
N ILE A 625 15.01 -9.58 -0.19
CA ILE A 625 14.94 -8.32 0.57
C ILE A 625 15.94 -8.36 1.74
N SER A 626 15.91 -9.42 2.56
CA SER A 626 16.80 -9.55 3.72
C SER A 626 18.28 -9.55 3.38
N SER A 627 18.67 -9.90 2.15
CA SER A 627 20.10 -9.99 1.80
C SER A 627 20.60 -8.87 0.89
N GLY A 628 19.71 -8.21 0.16
CA GLY A 628 20.06 -7.22 -0.86
C GLY A 628 19.53 -5.81 -0.62
N TYR A 629 18.76 -5.59 0.44
CA TYR A 629 18.06 -4.34 0.69
C TYR A 629 18.09 -3.92 2.16
N GLU A 630 18.13 -2.61 2.40
CA GLU A 630 17.61 -2.03 3.63
C GLU A 630 16.08 -2.00 3.53
N LEU A 631 15.40 -2.76 4.39
CA LEU A 631 13.95 -2.68 4.55
C LEU A 631 13.65 -1.51 5.47
N GLU A 632 13.36 -0.33 4.89
CA GLU A 632 13.22 0.90 5.66
C GLU A 632 11.86 0.97 6.35
N TYR A 633 10.79 0.62 5.64
CA TYR A 633 9.42 0.72 6.14
C TYR A 633 8.55 -0.49 5.76
N ILE A 634 7.78 -0.98 6.73
CA ILE A 634 6.62 -1.86 6.50
C ILE A 634 5.37 -1.12 6.97
N VAL A 635 4.42 -0.89 6.07
CA VAL A 635 3.18 -0.16 6.36
C VAL A 635 1.97 -1.08 6.23
N VAL A 636 1.17 -1.16 7.28
CA VAL A 636 -0.07 -1.94 7.31
C VAL A 636 -1.24 -1.07 7.78
N SER A 637 -2.47 -1.51 7.52
CA SER A 637 -3.67 -0.88 8.08
C SER A 637 -4.44 -1.86 8.97
N THR A 638 -4.86 -1.35 10.13
CA THR A 638 -5.81 -2.03 11.03
C THR A 638 -7.12 -1.25 11.18
N GLU A 639 -7.35 -0.25 10.33
CA GLU A 639 -8.63 0.45 10.29
C GLU A 639 -9.75 -0.53 9.88
N PRO A 640 -10.81 -0.67 10.69
CA PRO A 640 -11.93 -1.57 10.38
C PRO A 640 -12.56 -1.25 9.02
N GLY A 641 -12.69 -2.25 8.15
CA GLY A 641 -13.24 -2.08 6.80
C GLY A 641 -12.30 -1.37 5.80
N ASN A 642 -11.12 -0.92 6.24
CA ASN A 642 -10.15 -0.20 5.41
C ASN A 642 -8.74 -0.76 5.65
N TYR A 643 -8.58 -2.07 5.47
CA TYR A 643 -7.31 -2.80 5.60
C TYR A 643 -6.51 -2.88 4.28
N ASN A 644 -7.05 -2.28 3.21
CA ASN A 644 -6.47 -2.20 1.88
C ASN A 644 -6.06 -0.75 1.56
N PHE A 645 -5.09 -0.61 0.68
CA PHE A 645 -4.57 0.62 0.12
C PHE A 645 -5.07 0.90 -1.30
N SER A 646 -5.68 -0.09 -1.94
CA SER A 646 -6.31 0.00 -3.27
C SER A 646 -7.84 0.08 -3.18
N TYR A 647 -8.49 0.65 -4.19
CA TYR A 647 -9.95 0.64 -4.34
C TYR A 647 -10.45 -0.78 -4.66
N SER A 648 -11.70 -1.07 -4.30
CA SER A 648 -12.47 -2.26 -4.69
C SER A 648 -11.83 -3.63 -4.42
N THR A 649 -10.81 -3.74 -3.55
CA THR A 649 -10.24 -5.01 -3.11
C THR A 649 -10.75 -5.43 -1.73
N GLN A 650 -11.00 -6.72 -1.51
CA GLN A 650 -11.24 -7.29 -0.19
C GLN A 650 -9.97 -7.94 0.40
N LEU A 651 -8.83 -7.79 -0.26
CA LEU A 651 -7.55 -8.34 0.19
C LEU A 651 -6.82 -7.32 1.07
N SER A 652 -6.23 -7.78 2.18
CA SER A 652 -5.30 -6.96 2.95
C SER A 652 -4.01 -6.73 2.17
N GLU A 653 -3.52 -5.51 2.23
CA GLU A 653 -2.31 -5.05 1.52
C GLU A 653 -1.26 -4.55 2.53
N VAL A 654 -0.02 -4.47 2.06
CA VAL A 654 1.14 -3.91 2.77
C VAL A 654 1.86 -2.95 1.83
N LEU A 655 2.40 -1.86 2.38
CA LEU A 655 3.35 -1.02 1.65
C LEU A 655 4.77 -1.34 2.14
N LEU A 656 5.69 -1.59 1.20
CA LEU A 656 7.10 -1.80 1.51
C LEU A 656 7.94 -0.71 0.87
N VAL A 657 8.91 -0.18 1.61
CA VAL A 657 9.93 0.73 1.08
C VAL A 657 11.30 0.12 1.32
N LEU A 658 12.05 -0.08 0.22
CA LEU A 658 13.29 -0.84 0.18
C LEU A 658 14.39 0.00 -0.45
N LYS A 659 15.54 0.18 0.21
CA LYS A 659 16.72 0.77 -0.43
C LYS A 659 17.69 -0.34 -0.84
N LYS A 660 18.01 -0.42 -2.12
CA LYS A 660 18.90 -1.46 -2.65
C LYS A 660 20.33 -1.25 -2.19
N LEU A 661 20.96 -2.31 -1.73
CA LEU A 661 22.35 -2.29 -1.33
C LEU A 661 23.27 -2.55 -2.52
N LYS A 662 24.51 -2.08 -2.42
CA LYS A 662 25.55 -2.49 -3.37
C LYS A 662 25.97 -3.92 -3.05
N LYS A 663 26.43 -4.64 -4.07
CA LYS A 663 26.91 -6.02 -3.92
C LYS A 663 28.01 -6.08 -2.84
N GLY A 664 27.79 -6.93 -1.83
CA GLY A 664 28.73 -7.14 -0.71
C GLY A 664 28.42 -6.32 0.54
N GLU A 665 27.57 -5.30 0.45
CA GLU A 665 27.05 -4.60 1.62
C GLU A 665 26.00 -5.45 2.34
N LYS A 666 25.86 -5.19 3.64
CA LYS A 666 24.83 -5.80 4.47
C LYS A 666 23.91 -4.70 4.99
N PRO A 667 22.62 -5.00 5.18
CA PRO A 667 21.70 -4.07 5.80
C PRO A 667 22.14 -3.77 7.24
N VAL A 668 22.18 -2.49 7.60
CA VAL A 668 22.60 -2.01 8.92
C VAL A 668 21.53 -1.18 9.61
N LYS A 669 20.50 -0.74 8.88
CA LYS A 669 19.43 0.07 9.46
C LYS A 669 18.32 -0.82 10.01
N ASP A 670 17.71 -0.33 11.07
CA ASP A 670 16.49 -0.91 11.61
C ASP A 670 15.28 -0.54 10.73
N THR A 671 14.23 -1.35 10.84
CA THR A 671 12.99 -1.17 10.06
C THR A 671 11.94 -0.46 10.90
N TYR A 672 11.21 0.48 10.30
CA TYR A 672 10.06 1.10 10.94
C TYR A 672 8.75 0.43 10.50
N ILE A 673 7.95 0.03 11.47
CA ILE A 673 6.58 -0.46 11.23
C ILE A 673 5.63 0.71 11.40
N ILE A 674 4.80 0.96 10.39
CA ILE A 674 3.77 2.01 10.40
C ILE A 674 2.42 1.31 10.31
N LYS A 675 1.61 1.43 11.35
CA LYS A 675 0.30 0.78 11.46
C LYS A 675 -0.78 1.84 11.46
N PHE A 676 -1.48 2.00 10.34
CA PHE A 676 -2.62 2.90 10.26
C PHE A 676 -3.75 2.43 11.17
N LEU A 677 -4.14 3.29 12.11
CA LEU A 677 -5.39 3.19 12.86
C LEU A 677 -6.52 3.87 12.07
N LYS A 678 -6.19 4.94 11.34
CA LYS A 678 -7.03 5.63 10.36
C LYS A 678 -6.20 6.06 9.16
N GLN A 679 -6.51 5.54 7.98
CA GLN A 679 -5.79 5.89 6.76
C GLN A 679 -6.07 7.35 6.33
N PRO A 680 -5.16 7.97 5.57
CA PRO A 680 -5.41 9.23 4.89
C PRO A 680 -6.60 9.15 3.94
N LYS A 681 -7.50 10.13 4.00
CA LYS A 681 -8.70 10.23 3.13
C LYS A 681 -8.50 11.10 1.90
N ASN A 682 -7.58 12.07 1.95
CA ASN A 682 -7.25 12.96 0.84
C ASN A 682 -5.72 13.11 0.69
N ASN A 683 -5.26 13.65 -0.44
CA ASN A 683 -3.82 13.76 -0.75
C ASN A 683 -3.06 14.60 0.29
N LEU A 684 -3.70 15.64 0.84
CA LEU A 684 -3.10 16.47 1.88
C LEU A 684 -2.83 15.67 3.17
N GLU A 685 -3.79 14.86 3.62
CA GLU A 685 -3.58 13.95 4.75
C GLU A 685 -2.44 12.97 4.48
N GLY A 686 -2.33 12.44 3.25
CA GLY A 686 -1.26 11.54 2.86
C GLY A 686 0.13 12.20 2.93
N LEU A 687 0.25 13.41 2.39
CA LEU A 687 1.46 14.24 2.45
C LEU A 687 1.86 14.57 3.90
N LEU A 688 0.91 15.08 4.69
CA LEU A 688 1.17 15.50 6.07
C LEU A 688 1.51 14.31 6.96
N MET A 689 0.88 13.16 6.75
CA MET A 689 1.21 11.95 7.50
C MET A 689 2.65 11.49 7.19
N ALA A 690 3.04 11.47 5.91
CA ALA A 690 4.41 11.11 5.54
C ALA A 690 5.44 12.04 6.22
N ARG A 691 5.22 13.36 6.17
CA ARG A 691 6.07 14.34 6.85
C ARG A 691 6.10 14.16 8.36
N THR A 692 4.93 14.04 8.99
CA THR A 692 4.80 13.87 10.44
C THR A 692 5.54 12.62 10.92
N ILE A 693 5.52 11.54 10.14
CA ILE A 693 6.28 10.34 10.46
C ILE A 693 7.78 10.63 10.33
N LEU A 694 8.23 11.16 9.19
CA LEU A 694 9.63 11.47 8.93
C LEU A 694 10.25 12.40 9.98
N ASP A 695 9.58 13.50 10.33
CA ASP A 695 10.04 14.47 11.33
C ASP A 695 10.21 13.85 12.73
N LYS A 696 9.43 12.80 13.03
CA LYS A 696 9.48 12.10 14.32
C LYS A 696 10.53 11.00 14.38
N LEU A 697 11.08 10.56 13.23
CA LEU A 697 12.14 9.53 13.20
C LEU A 697 13.45 10.03 13.82
N ASP A 698 13.65 11.35 13.90
CA ASP A 698 14.91 12.01 14.28
C ASP A 698 15.12 12.25 15.79
N GLY A 699 14.22 11.84 16.72
CA GLY A 699 14.43 12.24 18.13
C GLY A 699 13.70 11.56 19.30
N SER A 700 12.78 10.61 19.12
CA SER A 700 12.13 9.91 20.25
C SER A 700 11.43 8.61 19.82
N PRO A 701 11.15 7.66 20.74
CA PRO A 701 10.35 6.47 20.42
C PRO A 701 8.97 6.94 19.97
N ILE A 702 8.70 6.81 18.67
CA ILE A 702 7.38 7.11 18.13
C ILE A 702 6.43 6.11 18.78
N LYS A 703 5.31 6.61 19.31
CA LYS A 703 4.18 5.75 19.72
C LYS A 703 2.98 6.02 18.84
N LYS A 704 2.74 7.29 18.47
CA LYS A 704 1.63 7.71 17.62
C LYS A 704 1.98 8.90 16.71
N ALA A 705 1.59 8.81 15.45
CA ALA A 705 1.58 9.87 14.46
C ALA A 705 0.12 10.22 14.14
N LYS A 706 -0.19 11.52 14.13
CA LYS A 706 -1.52 12.01 13.78
C LYS A 706 -1.35 13.17 12.82
N ALA A 707 -2.00 13.08 11.68
CA ALA A 707 -2.09 14.14 10.69
C ALA A 707 -3.56 14.30 10.36
N LEU A 708 -4.16 15.38 10.87
CA LEU A 708 -5.60 15.66 10.71
C LEU A 708 -6.46 14.50 11.24
N ASN A 709 -7.25 13.85 10.37
CA ASN A 709 -8.07 12.68 10.74
C ASN A 709 -7.32 11.35 10.64
N SER A 710 -6.16 11.33 9.99
CA SER A 710 -5.33 10.13 9.86
C SER A 710 -4.51 9.91 11.14
N GLU A 711 -4.44 8.66 11.56
CA GLU A 711 -3.73 8.23 12.77
C GLU A 711 -2.95 6.95 12.46
N ALA A 712 -1.70 6.89 12.89
CA ALA A 712 -0.84 5.72 12.78
C ALA A 712 -0.06 5.48 14.08
N GLU A 713 0.12 4.22 14.43
CA GLU A 713 1.15 3.80 15.38
C GLU A 713 2.43 3.54 14.59
N VAL A 714 3.56 4.01 15.11
CA VAL A 714 4.86 3.79 14.48
C VAL A 714 5.79 3.24 15.52
N TYR A 715 6.51 2.17 15.22
CA TYR A 715 7.52 1.62 16.12
C TYR A 715 8.67 1.04 15.30
N LYS A 716 9.79 0.87 15.98
CA LYS A 716 11.05 0.45 15.37
C LYS A 716 11.29 -1.03 15.67
N VAL A 717 11.69 -1.78 14.66
CA VAL A 717 12.04 -3.21 14.78
C VAL A 717 13.50 -3.37 14.40
N SER A 718 14.25 -4.05 15.27
CA SER A 718 15.69 -4.21 15.05
C SER A 718 15.97 -5.04 13.80
N ARG A 719 17.10 -4.77 13.15
CA ARG A 719 17.54 -5.58 12.01
C ARG A 719 17.60 -7.08 12.33
N LYS A 720 18.12 -7.43 13.51
CA LYS A 720 18.20 -8.82 13.97
C LYS A 720 16.82 -9.47 14.01
N THR A 721 15.82 -8.76 14.52
CA THR A 721 14.44 -9.25 14.56
C THR A 721 13.88 -9.50 13.14
N ILE A 722 14.17 -8.63 12.17
CA ILE A 722 13.79 -8.84 10.76
C ILE A 722 14.44 -10.11 10.18
N GLU A 723 15.68 -10.40 10.55
CA GLU A 723 16.41 -11.62 10.14
C GLU A 723 15.83 -12.87 10.77
N ASP A 724 15.63 -12.87 12.09
CA ASP A 724 15.11 -14.02 12.83
C ASP A 724 13.72 -14.44 12.33
N PHE A 725 12.93 -13.46 11.85
CA PHE A 725 11.60 -13.65 11.30
C PHE A 725 11.51 -13.60 9.77
N VAL A 726 12.62 -13.73 9.03
CA VAL A 726 12.61 -13.71 7.54
C VAL A 726 11.64 -14.72 6.92
N TRP A 727 11.31 -15.78 7.65
CA TRP A 727 10.36 -16.80 7.23
C TRP A 727 8.90 -16.34 7.36
N ASN A 728 8.56 -15.39 8.23
CA ASN A 728 7.24 -14.76 8.37
C ASN A 728 7.32 -13.40 9.11
N TRP A 729 7.21 -12.29 8.38
CA TRP A 729 7.22 -10.93 8.95
C TRP A 729 5.85 -10.45 9.43
N SER A 730 4.73 -11.15 9.18
CA SER A 730 3.40 -10.71 9.64
C SER A 730 3.32 -10.60 11.16
N ILE A 731 4.15 -11.38 11.86
CA ILE A 731 4.32 -11.37 13.32
C ILE A 731 4.72 -9.98 13.81
N LEU A 732 5.53 -9.27 13.03
CA LEU A 732 6.06 -7.95 13.35
C LEU A 732 5.05 -6.83 13.15
N THR A 733 3.91 -7.10 12.49
CA THR A 733 2.87 -6.12 12.20
C THR A 733 1.59 -6.36 12.99
N ASP A 734 1.31 -7.62 13.31
CA ASP A 734 0.04 -8.05 13.90
C ASP A 734 0.05 -8.07 15.43
N LEU A 735 1.24 -8.09 16.05
CA LEU A 735 1.41 -8.16 17.49
C LEU A 735 1.68 -6.78 18.12
N PRO A 736 1.39 -6.62 19.43
CA PRO A 736 1.85 -5.47 20.21
C PRO A 736 3.39 -5.35 20.19
N PRO A 737 3.97 -4.14 20.14
CA PRO A 737 5.42 -3.94 20.11
C PRO A 737 6.16 -4.62 21.28
N SER A 738 5.61 -4.54 22.49
CA SER A 738 6.17 -5.20 23.69
C SER A 738 6.27 -6.72 23.53
N LEU A 739 5.29 -7.33 22.86
CA LEU A 739 5.34 -8.76 22.58
C LEU A 739 6.35 -9.08 21.48
N VAL A 740 6.49 -8.25 20.45
CA VAL A 740 7.54 -8.41 19.43
C VAL A 740 8.93 -8.34 20.06
N GLU A 741 9.16 -7.39 20.96
CA GLU A 741 10.41 -7.27 21.73
C GLU A 741 10.67 -8.53 22.55
N PHE A 742 9.65 -9.01 23.30
CA PHE A 742 9.75 -10.23 24.07
C PHE A 742 10.06 -11.47 23.20
N ILE A 743 9.41 -11.63 22.04
CA ILE A 743 9.73 -12.75 21.15
C ILE A 743 11.15 -12.61 20.56
N SER A 744 11.56 -11.41 20.20
CA SER A 744 12.93 -11.16 19.72
C SER A 744 13.96 -11.52 20.80
N GLU A 745 13.63 -11.25 22.06
CA GLU A 745 14.46 -11.63 23.20
C GLU A 745 14.55 -13.15 23.35
N LEU A 746 13.42 -13.85 23.26
CA LEU A 746 13.37 -15.32 23.26
C LEU A 746 14.26 -15.93 22.17
N LEU A 747 14.19 -15.39 20.95
CA LEU A 747 15.01 -15.83 19.82
C LEU A 747 16.50 -15.56 20.05
N SER A 748 16.84 -14.57 20.88
CA SER A 748 18.23 -14.29 21.30
C SER A 748 18.73 -15.18 22.45
N GLY A 749 17.90 -16.08 22.97
CA GLY A 749 18.25 -16.96 24.08
C GLY A 749 18.02 -16.35 25.46
N LYS A 750 17.22 -15.29 25.56
CA LYS A 750 16.96 -14.54 26.79
C LYS A 750 15.47 -14.46 27.13
N ILE A 751 15.18 -14.28 28.42
CA ILE A 751 13.82 -14.07 28.94
C ILE A 751 13.94 -13.02 30.04
N PHE A 752 13.32 -11.84 29.87
CA PHE A 752 13.36 -10.74 30.84
C PHE A 752 14.79 -10.37 31.31
N GLY A 753 15.73 -10.34 30.36
CA GLY A 753 17.15 -10.09 30.58
C GLY A 753 17.97 -11.32 31.01
N TYR A 754 17.33 -12.38 31.50
CA TYR A 754 17.99 -13.59 31.98
C TYR A 754 18.42 -14.49 30.82
N ASN A 755 19.68 -14.97 30.85
CA ASN A 755 20.17 -15.94 29.87
C ASN A 755 19.52 -17.31 30.13
N ALA A 756 18.70 -17.76 29.19
CA ALA A 756 18.01 -19.05 29.21
C ALA A 756 18.61 -20.07 28.20
N ASN A 757 19.62 -19.65 27.42
CA ASN A 757 20.33 -20.47 26.43
C ASN A 757 19.37 -21.23 25.49
N LEU A 758 18.34 -20.53 24.99
CA LEU A 758 17.36 -21.13 24.09
C LEU A 758 17.98 -21.40 22.72
N THR A 759 17.57 -22.50 22.10
CA THR A 759 17.98 -22.96 20.77
C THR A 759 16.77 -23.57 20.04
N ARG A 760 16.95 -24.03 18.80
CA ARG A 760 15.89 -24.80 18.11
C ARG A 760 16.15 -26.27 18.27
N ILE A 761 15.08 -27.05 18.34
CA ILE A 761 15.17 -28.52 18.47
C ILE A 761 15.92 -29.18 17.31
N LEU A 762 15.94 -28.55 16.14
CA LEU A 762 16.66 -29.02 14.96
C LEU A 762 18.19 -28.76 15.02
N ASP A 763 18.62 -27.87 15.90
CA ASP A 763 20.04 -27.54 16.09
C ASP A 763 20.68 -28.40 17.20
N LEU A 764 19.89 -29.26 17.85
CA LEU A 764 20.35 -30.19 18.88
C LEU A 764 20.69 -31.56 18.29
N ASP A 765 21.76 -32.19 18.79
CA ASP A 765 22.12 -33.56 18.45
C ASP A 765 21.26 -34.57 19.24
N ILE A 766 19.95 -34.58 18.95
CA ILE A 766 18.97 -35.49 19.55
C ILE A 766 18.08 -36.10 18.47
N GLU A 767 17.63 -37.34 18.69
CA GLU A 767 16.54 -37.93 17.93
C GLU A 767 15.29 -37.09 18.17
N PHE A 768 14.75 -36.52 17.10
CA PHE A 768 13.52 -35.75 17.16
C PHE A 768 12.58 -36.18 16.05
N ARG A 769 11.48 -36.81 16.45
CA ARG A 769 10.42 -37.24 15.53
C ARG A 769 9.11 -36.54 15.85
N VAL A 770 8.49 -35.97 14.82
CA VAL A 770 7.14 -35.41 14.89
C VAL A 770 6.25 -36.12 13.89
N THR A 771 5.31 -36.91 14.40
CA THR A 771 4.31 -37.58 13.58
C THR A 771 3.07 -36.69 13.42
N ASN A 772 2.67 -36.44 12.17
CA ASN A 772 1.46 -35.67 11.87
C ASN A 772 0.19 -36.49 12.21
N PRO A 773 -0.78 -35.94 12.96
CA PRO A 773 -2.00 -36.66 13.36
C PRO A 773 -2.87 -37.10 12.18
N ARG A 774 -2.78 -36.42 11.02
CA ARG A 774 -3.55 -36.78 9.82
C ARG A 774 -3.24 -38.19 9.31
N LYS A 775 -2.06 -38.74 9.67
CA LYS A 775 -1.66 -40.12 9.37
C LYS A 775 -2.60 -41.17 10.00
N PHE A 776 -3.31 -40.83 11.06
CA PHE A 776 -4.22 -41.75 11.77
C PHE A 776 -5.66 -41.23 11.83
N ARG A 777 -6.09 -40.47 10.82
CA ARG A 777 -7.50 -40.04 10.69
C ARG A 777 -8.32 -41.01 9.84
N GLY A 778 -9.52 -41.32 10.32
CA GLY A 778 -10.54 -42.05 9.55
C GLY A 778 -10.01 -43.37 8.97
N ALA A 779 -10.10 -43.52 7.65
CA ALA A 779 -9.67 -44.73 6.94
C ALA A 779 -8.19 -45.09 7.18
N ASN A 780 -7.31 -44.10 7.38
CA ASN A 780 -5.88 -44.36 7.60
C ASN A 780 -5.62 -45.09 8.93
N LEU A 781 -6.44 -44.83 9.97
CA LEU A 781 -6.38 -45.60 11.21
C LEU A 781 -6.88 -47.03 10.99
N LYS A 782 -8.07 -47.15 10.38
CA LYS A 782 -8.73 -48.44 10.11
C LYS A 782 -7.90 -49.37 9.22
N LYS A 783 -6.98 -48.84 8.43
CA LYS A 783 -6.01 -49.61 7.66
C LYS A 783 -5.14 -50.51 8.55
N TYR A 784 -4.75 -50.01 9.73
CA TYR A 784 -3.78 -50.69 10.60
C TYR A 784 -4.41 -51.21 11.89
N PHE A 785 -5.46 -50.59 12.42
CA PHE A 785 -5.98 -50.89 13.75
C PHE A 785 -7.49 -51.11 13.75
N GLU A 786 -7.95 -51.91 14.71
CA GLU A 786 -9.35 -52.06 15.11
C GLU A 786 -9.60 -51.33 16.43
N GLU A 787 -10.82 -50.81 16.59
CA GLU A 787 -11.23 -50.06 17.78
C GLU A 787 -11.99 -51.01 18.70
N ASP A 788 -11.27 -51.57 19.67
CA ASP A 788 -11.74 -52.62 20.58
C ASP A 788 -11.06 -52.50 21.95
N ASP A 789 -11.19 -53.49 22.83
CA ASP A 789 -10.58 -53.47 24.17
C ASP A 789 -9.07 -53.83 24.18
N GLY A 790 -8.37 -53.52 23.09
CA GLY A 790 -6.95 -53.78 22.90
C GLY A 790 -5.99 -53.05 23.87
N GLN A 791 -4.72 -53.46 23.84
CA GLN A 791 -3.69 -52.91 24.73
C GLN A 791 -3.10 -51.56 24.26
N PHE A 792 -3.26 -51.22 22.98
CA PHE A 792 -2.75 -49.97 22.42
C PHE A 792 -3.80 -48.87 22.57
N ARG A 793 -3.37 -47.60 22.48
CA ARG A 793 -4.26 -46.46 22.69
C ARG A 793 -4.14 -45.41 21.60
N ILE A 794 -5.26 -44.72 21.36
CA ILE A 794 -5.33 -43.57 20.47
C ILE A 794 -6.07 -42.39 21.11
N LEU A 795 -5.54 -41.20 20.90
CA LEU A 795 -6.21 -39.94 21.23
C LEU A 795 -6.96 -39.40 20.00
N LYS A 796 -8.30 -39.41 20.03
CA LYS A 796 -9.15 -38.92 18.93
C LYS A 796 -9.79 -37.55 19.14
N ARG A 797 -9.59 -36.95 20.32
CA ARG A 797 -10.11 -35.63 20.70
C ARG A 797 -9.05 -34.85 21.47
N THR A 798 -9.11 -33.54 21.35
CA THR A 798 -8.28 -32.57 22.09
C THR A 798 -9.19 -31.47 22.64
N GLY A 799 -8.66 -30.58 23.47
CA GLY A 799 -9.38 -29.41 24.00
C GLY A 799 -9.62 -29.46 25.51
N LYS A 800 -10.50 -28.58 26.00
CA LYS A 800 -10.62 -28.20 27.42
C LYS A 800 -10.83 -29.36 28.40
N ASN A 801 -11.51 -30.42 28.00
CA ASN A 801 -11.81 -31.55 28.91
C ASN A 801 -10.81 -32.72 28.79
N VAL A 802 -9.84 -32.61 27.88
CA VAL A 802 -8.90 -33.70 27.55
C VAL A 802 -7.46 -33.29 27.91
N MET A 803 -7.08 -32.08 27.51
CA MET A 803 -5.74 -31.52 27.72
C MET A 803 -5.81 -30.37 28.74
N ASN A 804 -6.26 -30.69 29.96
CA ASN A 804 -6.32 -29.78 31.10
C ASN A 804 -5.32 -30.13 32.21
N LYS A 805 -4.47 -31.13 31.98
CA LYS A 805 -3.37 -31.57 32.85
C LYS A 805 -2.13 -31.79 31.99
N LEU A 806 -0.94 -31.59 32.57
CA LEU A 806 0.30 -31.92 31.84
C LEU A 806 0.41 -33.45 31.68
N GLY A 807 -0.01 -34.23 32.68
CA GLY A 807 -0.18 -35.67 32.54
C GLY A 807 -1.52 -36.00 31.88
N LEU A 808 -1.49 -36.64 30.70
CA LEU A 808 -2.70 -37.03 29.99
C LEU A 808 -3.43 -38.13 30.78
N ASP A 809 -4.71 -37.89 31.06
CA ASP A 809 -5.59 -38.91 31.61
C ASP A 809 -5.92 -39.95 30.53
N LEU A 810 -5.45 -41.18 30.70
CA LEU A 810 -5.66 -42.26 29.73
C LEU A 810 -7.14 -42.62 29.56
N SER A 811 -8.03 -42.27 30.48
CA SER A 811 -9.49 -42.45 30.29
C SER A 811 -10.05 -41.59 29.14
N SER A 812 -9.32 -40.55 28.73
CA SER A 812 -9.68 -39.71 27.58
C SER A 812 -9.32 -40.33 26.22
N THR A 813 -8.55 -41.43 26.23
CA THR A 813 -8.10 -42.19 25.05
C THR A 813 -8.98 -43.40 24.79
N GLU A 814 -9.03 -43.83 23.53
CA GLU A 814 -9.69 -45.07 23.12
C GLU A 814 -8.65 -46.19 23.01
N LYS A 815 -9.09 -47.42 23.27
CA LYS A 815 -8.27 -48.62 23.10
C LYS A 815 -8.36 -49.12 21.65
N ILE A 816 -7.27 -49.69 21.16
CA ILE A 816 -7.16 -50.26 19.81
C ILE A 816 -6.33 -51.53 19.80
N SER A 817 -6.61 -52.41 18.84
CA SER A 817 -5.81 -53.61 18.54
C SER A 817 -5.17 -53.55 17.16
N PRO A 818 -3.93 -54.04 17.00
CA PRO A 818 -3.26 -54.11 15.71
C PRO A 818 -3.87 -55.23 14.86
N LYS A 819 -4.15 -54.94 13.58
CA LYS A 819 -4.63 -55.95 12.62
C LYS A 819 -3.56 -56.96 12.17
N SER A 820 -2.29 -56.58 12.25
CA SER A 820 -1.18 -57.40 11.78
C SER A 820 0.14 -57.04 12.48
N GLY A 821 1.20 -57.83 12.24
CA GLY A 821 2.55 -57.49 12.68
C GLY A 821 3.08 -56.18 12.09
N GLU A 822 2.63 -55.80 10.89
CA GLU A 822 2.92 -54.49 10.29
C GLU A 822 2.32 -53.35 11.13
N SER A 823 1.08 -53.51 11.62
CA SER A 823 0.44 -52.52 12.48
C SER A 823 1.21 -52.27 13.78
N ILE A 824 1.83 -53.30 14.35
CA ILE A 824 2.70 -53.17 15.52
C ILE A 824 3.95 -52.34 15.18
N ARG A 825 4.55 -52.56 14.00
CA ARG A 825 5.68 -51.74 13.54
C ARG A 825 5.28 -50.29 13.33
N VAL A 826 4.14 -50.06 12.68
CA VAL A 826 3.57 -48.72 12.49
C VAL A 826 3.33 -48.03 13.84
N PHE A 827 2.80 -48.75 14.84
CA PHE A 827 2.65 -48.19 16.18
C PHE A 827 3.99 -47.74 16.76
N ARG A 828 5.01 -48.62 16.77
CA ARG A 828 6.34 -48.31 17.31
C ARG A 828 7.03 -47.14 16.59
N GLU A 829 6.81 -47.03 15.28
CA GLU A 829 7.41 -46.00 14.44
C GLU A 829 6.73 -44.63 14.59
N TYR A 830 5.45 -44.57 14.97
CA TYR A 830 4.70 -43.31 14.90
C TYR A 830 4.08 -42.85 16.21
N ALA A 831 3.87 -43.75 17.17
CA ALA A 831 3.38 -43.39 18.50
C ALA A 831 4.41 -42.54 19.26
N GLY A 832 3.90 -41.65 20.11
CA GLY A 832 4.71 -40.77 20.94
C GLY A 832 4.06 -40.55 22.30
N ARG A 833 4.83 -40.03 23.26
CA ARG A 833 4.34 -39.72 24.61
C ARG A 833 3.93 -38.27 24.75
N LEU A 834 4.69 -37.37 24.15
CA LEU A 834 4.37 -35.95 24.12
C LEU A 834 3.39 -35.66 22.98
N LEU A 835 2.28 -35.01 23.31
CA LEU A 835 1.17 -34.74 22.40
C LEU A 835 0.93 -33.24 22.33
N ILE A 836 0.91 -32.70 21.11
CA ILE A 836 0.60 -31.29 20.83
C ILE A 836 -0.59 -31.23 19.88
N PRO A 837 -1.74 -30.65 20.28
CA PRO A 837 -2.93 -30.59 19.44
C PRO A 837 -2.65 -29.85 18.13
N GLU A 838 -3.12 -30.40 17.00
CA GLU A 838 -3.00 -29.71 15.69
C GLU A 838 -3.90 -28.48 15.63
N ALA A 839 -5.05 -28.49 16.30
CA ALA A 839 -5.99 -27.38 16.34
C ALA A 839 -6.12 -26.86 17.77
N VAL A 840 -5.88 -25.57 17.95
CA VAL A 840 -5.90 -24.89 19.26
C VAL A 840 -6.82 -23.69 19.17
N ARG A 841 -7.60 -23.48 20.22
CA ARG A 841 -8.35 -22.25 20.43
C ARG A 841 -7.85 -21.57 21.69
N PHE A 842 -7.02 -20.53 21.56
CA PHE A 842 -6.30 -19.96 22.70
C PHE A 842 -7.25 -19.39 23.79
N ASN A 843 -8.44 -18.94 23.41
CA ASN A 843 -9.42 -18.42 24.37
C ASN A 843 -10.07 -19.49 25.28
N SER A 844 -10.04 -20.77 24.88
CA SER A 844 -10.73 -21.85 25.60
C SER A 844 -9.83 -23.05 25.96
N THR A 845 -8.63 -23.11 25.40
CA THR A 845 -7.65 -24.18 25.64
C THR A 845 -6.93 -23.95 26.97
N PRO A 846 -6.86 -24.96 27.86
CA PRO A 846 -6.07 -24.86 29.09
C PRO A 846 -4.57 -25.03 28.88
N LEU A 847 -4.17 -26.04 28.10
CA LEU A 847 -2.78 -26.39 27.84
C LEU A 847 -2.58 -26.71 26.37
N VAL A 848 -1.38 -26.42 25.86
CA VAL A 848 -0.98 -26.64 24.47
C VAL A 848 -0.14 -27.91 24.30
N ALA A 849 0.18 -28.63 25.38
CA ALA A 849 0.75 -29.97 25.31
C ALA A 849 0.37 -30.83 26.52
N SER A 850 0.32 -32.15 26.32
CA SER A 850 0.19 -33.13 27.40
C SER A 850 1.09 -34.32 27.12
N PHE A 851 1.51 -35.00 28.19
CA PHE A 851 2.40 -36.13 28.18
C PHE A 851 1.67 -37.40 28.65
N SER A 852 1.84 -38.50 27.92
CA SER A 852 1.31 -39.81 28.28
C SER A 852 2.40 -40.72 28.82
N GLU A 853 2.12 -41.45 29.89
CA GLU A 853 3.09 -42.39 30.51
C GLU A 853 3.53 -43.51 29.55
N THR A 854 2.65 -43.88 28.62
CA THR A 854 2.89 -44.87 27.56
C THR A 854 2.81 -44.20 26.18
N PRO A 855 3.57 -44.65 25.17
CA PRO A 855 3.38 -44.17 23.81
C PRO A 855 1.95 -44.40 23.34
N ILE A 856 1.33 -43.39 22.70
CA ILE A 856 0.01 -43.50 22.11
C ILE A 856 -0.02 -42.92 20.70
N LEU A 857 -0.97 -43.37 19.89
CA LEU A 857 -1.28 -42.72 18.61
C LEU A 857 -2.23 -41.54 18.82
N SER A 858 -2.31 -40.64 17.85
CA SER A 858 -3.33 -39.61 17.83
C SER A 858 -3.78 -39.27 16.41
N SER A 859 -5.08 -39.01 16.28
CA SER A 859 -5.68 -38.48 15.07
C SER A 859 -5.90 -36.95 15.13
N ARG A 860 -5.56 -36.31 16.26
CA ARG A 860 -5.79 -34.87 16.52
C ARG A 860 -4.58 -34.11 17.05
N ALA A 861 -3.58 -34.78 17.60
CA ALA A 861 -2.36 -34.19 18.13
C ALA A 861 -1.11 -34.75 17.42
N HIS A 862 -0.12 -33.89 17.19
CA HIS A 862 1.22 -34.31 16.84
C HIS A 862 1.79 -35.18 17.94
N MET A 863 2.38 -36.31 17.55
CA MET A 863 3.06 -37.22 18.48
C MET A 863 4.55 -36.98 18.36
N ILE A 864 5.18 -36.68 19.50
CA ILE A 864 6.60 -36.37 19.58
C ILE A 864 7.33 -37.49 20.32
N THR A 865 8.50 -37.84 19.81
CA THR A 865 9.44 -38.77 20.42
C THR A 865 10.83 -38.14 20.47
N LEU A 866 11.48 -38.25 21.62
CA LEU A 866 12.88 -37.87 21.87
C LEU A 866 13.68 -39.09 22.39
N ASN A 867 14.99 -38.94 22.57
CA ASN A 867 15.86 -40.04 23.05
C ASN A 867 15.38 -40.61 24.40
N THR A 868 14.92 -39.74 25.30
CA THR A 868 14.56 -40.12 26.67
C THR A 868 13.20 -39.58 27.09
N LYS A 869 12.57 -40.28 28.04
CA LYS A 869 11.29 -39.89 28.64
C LYS A 869 11.40 -38.55 29.39
N ASP A 870 12.53 -38.28 30.03
CA ASP A 870 12.72 -37.04 30.78
C ASP A 870 12.89 -35.83 29.85
N GLN A 871 13.51 -35.98 28.68
CA GLN A 871 13.49 -34.95 27.64
C GLN A 871 12.06 -34.68 27.14
N GLU A 872 11.24 -35.71 26.94
CA GLU A 872 9.83 -35.56 26.54
C GLU A 872 9.01 -34.80 27.61
N LYS A 873 9.25 -35.09 28.91
CA LYS A 873 8.63 -34.36 30.03
C LYS A 873 9.13 -32.92 30.13
N ALA A 874 10.43 -32.70 30.01
CA ALA A 874 11.04 -31.38 30.04
C ALA A 874 10.46 -30.49 28.93
N LEU A 875 10.37 -31.02 27.70
CA LEU A 875 9.76 -30.33 26.57
C LEU A 875 8.26 -30.08 26.80
N CYS A 876 7.53 -31.05 27.38
CA CYS A 876 6.12 -30.85 27.76
C CYS A 876 5.92 -29.69 28.74
N ALA A 877 6.82 -29.58 29.73
CA ALA A 877 6.79 -28.50 30.70
C ALA A 877 7.10 -27.16 30.04
N TRP A 878 8.16 -27.09 29.23
CA TRP A 878 8.53 -25.87 28.52
C TRP A 878 7.41 -25.37 27.58
N ILE A 879 6.82 -26.24 26.77
CA ILE A 879 5.81 -25.86 25.78
C ILE A 879 4.55 -25.26 26.42
N ASN A 880 4.24 -25.66 27.66
CA ASN A 880 3.12 -25.10 28.42
C ASN A 880 3.49 -23.85 29.25
N SER A 881 4.73 -23.39 29.22
CA SER A 881 5.12 -22.09 29.79
C SER A 881 4.48 -20.95 28.99
N THR A 882 4.28 -19.80 29.64
CA THR A 882 3.78 -18.60 28.96
C THR A 882 4.75 -18.12 27.89
N PHE A 883 6.06 -18.34 28.06
CA PHE A 883 7.08 -17.98 27.09
C PHE A 883 6.91 -18.74 25.77
N ALA A 884 6.74 -20.06 25.82
CA ALA A 884 6.49 -20.87 24.64
C ALA A 884 5.09 -20.61 24.03
N ILE A 885 4.08 -20.38 24.88
CA ILE A 885 2.72 -20.04 24.43
C ILE A 885 2.69 -18.70 23.70
N ALA A 886 3.43 -17.70 24.18
CA ALA A 886 3.58 -16.40 23.54
C ALA A 886 4.15 -16.56 22.14
N TYR A 887 5.24 -17.32 22.00
CA TYR A 887 5.84 -17.65 20.71
C TYR A 887 4.85 -18.38 19.79
N LEU A 888 4.21 -19.44 20.28
CA LEU A 888 3.24 -20.18 19.48
C LEU A 888 2.09 -19.28 19.03
N ARG A 889 1.50 -18.48 19.91
CA ARG A 889 0.42 -17.55 19.56
C ARG A 889 0.86 -16.52 18.54
N ALA A 890 2.09 -16.02 18.65
CA ALA A 890 2.69 -15.08 17.71
C ALA A 890 2.73 -15.65 16.28
N LEU A 891 2.91 -16.96 16.11
CA LEU A 891 2.99 -17.59 14.79
C LEU A 891 1.65 -17.79 14.08
N PHE A 892 0.53 -17.59 14.77
CA PHE A 892 -0.79 -17.93 14.25
C PHE A 892 -1.39 -16.76 13.48
N THR A 893 -1.63 -16.99 12.19
CA THR A 893 -2.39 -16.09 11.31
C THR A 893 -3.88 -16.23 11.64
N THR A 894 -4.54 -15.11 11.96
CA THR A 894 -5.97 -15.08 12.35
C THR A 894 -6.85 -15.34 11.14
N VAL A 895 -7.07 -16.61 10.80
CA VAL A 895 -8.00 -17.00 9.72
C VAL A 895 -9.45 -16.96 10.21
N GLU A 896 -9.71 -17.28 11.49
CA GLU A 896 -11.05 -17.23 12.12
C GLU A 896 -10.95 -16.95 13.65
N GLY A 897 -10.55 -15.74 14.03
CA GLY A 897 -10.40 -15.35 15.45
C GLY A 897 -9.30 -16.12 16.20
N ASN A 898 -9.48 -16.39 17.49
CA ASN A 898 -8.50 -17.07 18.38
C ASN A 898 -8.33 -18.59 18.13
N PHE A 899 -8.80 -19.09 16.98
CA PHE A 899 -8.62 -20.46 16.53
C PHE A 899 -7.49 -20.54 15.51
N GLY A 900 -6.60 -21.51 15.65
CA GLY A 900 -5.63 -21.81 14.60
C GLY A 900 -4.94 -23.15 14.80
N HIS A 901 -3.94 -23.38 13.95
CA HIS A 901 -3.31 -24.69 13.83
C HIS A 901 -1.84 -24.69 14.25
N ILE A 902 -1.46 -25.63 15.11
CA ILE A 902 -0.05 -25.97 15.32
C ILE A 902 0.33 -26.95 14.22
N TYR A 903 1.22 -26.56 13.31
CA TYR A 903 1.83 -27.45 12.33
C TYR A 903 3.17 -27.97 12.84
N GLY A 904 3.65 -29.06 12.25
CA GLY A 904 4.94 -29.64 12.63
C GLY A 904 6.12 -28.66 12.50
N TRP A 905 6.03 -27.66 11.63
CA TRP A 905 7.08 -26.65 11.48
C TRP A 905 7.07 -25.59 12.61
N HIS A 906 5.90 -25.29 13.21
CA HIS A 906 5.83 -24.46 14.43
C HIS A 906 6.62 -25.12 15.56
N ILE A 907 6.48 -26.44 15.71
CA ILE A 907 7.20 -27.23 16.72
C ILE A 907 8.71 -27.23 16.44
N ARG A 908 9.11 -27.34 15.17
CA ARG A 908 10.52 -27.36 14.73
C ARG A 908 11.26 -26.04 14.94
N THR A 909 10.53 -24.93 14.93
CA THR A 909 11.09 -23.57 15.03
C THR A 909 10.97 -22.97 16.42
N LEU A 910 10.22 -23.61 17.33
CA LEU A 910 10.05 -23.17 18.70
C LEU A 910 11.41 -23.03 19.39
N PRO A 911 11.73 -21.86 19.97
CA PRO A 911 12.86 -21.72 20.88
C PRO A 911 12.62 -22.61 22.09
N ILE A 912 13.57 -23.50 22.37
CA ILE A 912 13.52 -24.45 23.47
C ILE A 912 14.82 -24.39 24.29
N PRO A 913 14.78 -24.71 25.59
CA PRO A 913 15.99 -24.93 26.38
C PRO A 913 16.83 -26.05 25.77
N ASP A 914 18.15 -26.02 26.01
CA ASP A 914 19.06 -27.07 25.54
C ASP A 914 18.73 -28.42 26.20
N LEU A 915 18.04 -29.30 25.47
CA LEU A 915 17.65 -30.63 25.93
C LEU A 915 18.79 -31.66 25.87
N THR A 916 20.01 -31.25 25.48
CA THR A 916 21.22 -32.08 25.66
C THR A 916 21.84 -31.87 27.05
N ASN A 917 21.49 -30.78 27.73
CA ASN A 917 21.97 -30.48 29.08
C ASN A 917 21.19 -31.26 30.15
N GLU A 918 21.85 -32.23 30.78
CA GLU A 918 21.24 -33.10 31.80
C GLU A 918 20.65 -32.34 33.00
N ARG A 919 21.27 -31.22 33.43
CA ARG A 919 20.75 -30.40 34.53
C ARG A 919 19.40 -29.83 34.15
N ILE A 920 19.31 -29.19 32.98
CA ILE A 920 18.10 -28.54 32.46
C ILE A 920 16.98 -29.59 32.28
N VAL A 921 17.29 -30.73 31.67
CA VAL A 921 16.32 -31.82 31.48
C VAL A 921 15.78 -32.31 32.83
N LYS A 922 16.66 -32.55 33.80
CA LYS A 922 16.27 -33.05 35.12
C LYS A 922 15.42 -32.04 35.89
N THR A 923 15.79 -30.76 35.92
CA THR A 923 15.03 -29.71 36.62
C THR A 923 13.67 -29.49 35.96
N LEU A 924 13.59 -29.40 34.63
CA LEU A 924 12.31 -29.26 33.93
C LEU A 924 11.42 -30.49 34.09
N ALA A 925 11.99 -31.70 34.09
CA ALA A 925 11.21 -32.92 34.39
C ALA A 925 10.67 -32.91 35.82
N GLN A 926 11.41 -32.37 36.80
CA GLN A 926 10.89 -32.18 38.16
C GLN A 926 9.74 -31.16 38.21
N VAL A 927 9.84 -30.06 37.45
CA VAL A 927 8.74 -29.11 37.29
C VAL A 927 7.52 -29.82 36.68
N PHE A 928 7.71 -30.62 35.62
CA PHE A 928 6.62 -31.44 35.06
C PHE A 928 5.96 -32.31 36.15
N GLU A 929 6.73 -33.06 36.93
CA GLU A 929 6.21 -33.94 37.98
C GLU A 929 5.43 -33.17 39.06
N LYS A 930 5.89 -31.97 39.43
CA LYS A 930 5.21 -31.09 40.40
C LYS A 930 3.81 -30.66 39.93
N TYR A 931 3.66 -30.38 38.64
CA TYR A 931 2.41 -29.82 38.07
C TYR A 931 1.56 -30.83 37.30
N LYS A 932 2.01 -32.08 37.08
CA LYS A 932 1.36 -33.03 36.15
C LYS A 932 -0.11 -33.31 36.42
N ASN A 933 -0.52 -33.31 37.68
CA ASN A 933 -1.88 -33.65 38.11
C ASN A 933 -2.76 -32.41 38.35
N LYS A 934 -2.23 -31.20 38.25
CA LYS A 934 -2.99 -29.96 38.43
C LYS A 934 -3.96 -29.75 37.27
N ILE A 935 -5.19 -29.37 37.59
CA ILE A 935 -6.22 -29.05 36.59
C ILE A 935 -6.11 -27.57 36.24
N TRP A 936 -5.82 -27.30 34.98
CA TRP A 936 -5.65 -25.95 34.45
C TRP A 936 -6.97 -25.38 33.93
N LYS A 937 -7.27 -24.12 34.29
CA LYS A 937 -8.35 -23.34 33.66
C LYS A 937 -7.97 -22.99 32.22
N PRO A 938 -8.88 -22.55 31.34
CA PRO A 938 -8.51 -21.96 30.05
C PRO A 938 -7.47 -20.83 30.20
N LEU A 939 -6.56 -20.68 29.23
CA LEU A 939 -5.44 -19.72 29.30
C LEU A 939 -5.84 -18.29 29.71
N PRO A 940 -6.90 -17.65 29.16
CA PRO A 940 -7.29 -16.31 29.60
C PRO A 940 -7.63 -16.27 31.09
N LYS A 941 -8.33 -17.29 31.60
CA LYS A 941 -8.68 -17.39 33.02
C LYS A 941 -7.46 -17.66 33.91
N GLN A 942 -6.40 -18.27 33.38
CA GLN A 942 -5.14 -18.41 34.11
C GLN A 942 -4.48 -17.04 34.31
N TYR A 943 -4.41 -16.23 33.25
CA TYR A 943 -3.80 -14.90 33.30
C TYR A 943 -4.64 -13.90 34.11
N GLU A 944 -5.96 -13.88 33.88
CA GLU A 944 -6.90 -13.02 34.64
C GLU A 944 -6.84 -13.29 36.14
N SER A 945 -6.81 -14.57 36.56
CA SER A 945 -6.75 -14.90 37.98
C SER A 945 -5.44 -14.44 38.63
N VAL A 946 -4.31 -14.40 37.91
CA VAL A 946 -3.06 -13.82 38.46
C VAL A 946 -3.19 -12.30 38.56
N ILE A 947 -3.61 -11.64 37.47
CA ILE A 947 -3.74 -10.17 37.42
C ILE A 947 -4.72 -9.64 38.47
N ASN A 948 -5.79 -10.38 38.76
CA ASN A 948 -6.79 -10.03 39.77
C ASN A 948 -6.42 -10.49 41.19
N GLY A 949 -5.30 -11.19 41.38
CA GLY A 949 -4.87 -11.72 42.69
C GLY A 949 -5.73 -12.87 43.24
N GLU A 950 -6.46 -13.59 42.38
CA GLU A 950 -7.35 -14.70 42.76
C GLU A 950 -6.60 -16.04 42.91
N ASP A 951 -5.62 -16.30 42.04
CA ASP A 951 -4.84 -17.54 41.97
C ASP A 951 -3.51 -17.27 41.25
N ASN A 952 -2.40 -17.69 41.84
CA ASN A 952 -1.05 -17.53 41.28
C ASN A 952 -0.46 -18.84 40.74
N LEU A 953 -1.27 -19.86 40.45
CA LEU A 953 -0.80 -21.14 39.89
C LEU A 953 0.03 -20.97 38.60
N ARG A 954 -0.42 -20.09 37.69
CA ARG A 954 0.25 -19.80 36.41
C ARG A 954 1.60 -19.12 36.63
N GLU A 955 1.62 -18.10 37.46
CA GLU A 955 2.82 -17.36 37.85
C GLU A 955 3.88 -18.30 38.46
N ARG A 956 3.52 -19.07 39.49
CA ARG A 956 4.44 -20.03 40.12
C ARG A 956 5.02 -21.03 39.11
N TYR A 957 4.21 -21.46 38.13
CA TYR A 957 4.67 -22.38 37.11
C TYR A 957 5.66 -21.72 36.13
N ASP A 958 5.44 -20.47 35.71
CA ASP A 958 6.44 -19.76 34.88
C ASP A 958 7.73 -19.48 35.64
N VAL A 959 7.64 -19.07 36.91
CA VAL A 959 8.79 -18.85 37.78
C VAL A 959 9.62 -20.14 37.93
N ASP A 960 8.96 -21.28 38.19
CA ASP A 960 9.63 -22.57 38.30
C ASP A 960 10.31 -23.00 36.98
N ILE A 961 9.66 -22.75 35.83
CA ILE A 961 10.26 -22.99 34.51
C ILE A 961 11.50 -22.13 34.32
N LEU A 962 11.42 -20.82 34.63
CA LEU A 962 12.54 -19.90 34.43
C LEU A 962 13.72 -20.26 35.35
N LYS A 963 13.46 -20.59 36.62
CA LYS A 963 14.48 -21.10 37.56
C LYS A 963 15.14 -22.38 37.07
N ALA A 964 14.42 -23.23 36.35
CA ALA A 964 14.95 -24.50 35.86
C ALA A 964 15.93 -24.34 34.70
N ILE A 965 15.84 -23.23 33.93
CA ILE A 965 16.58 -23.02 32.67
C ILE A 965 17.60 -21.88 32.73
N THR A 966 17.61 -21.11 33.82
CA THR A 966 18.55 -19.99 34.01
C THR A 966 19.66 -20.38 35.00
N ASP A 967 20.85 -19.82 34.77
CA ASP A 967 22.02 -20.03 35.63
C ASP A 967 22.24 -18.90 36.65
N THR A 968 21.52 -17.78 36.49
CA THR A 968 21.61 -16.60 37.37
C THR A 968 20.51 -16.61 38.42
N PRO A 969 20.80 -16.15 39.66
CA PRO A 969 19.75 -15.86 40.62
C PRO A 969 18.71 -14.90 40.03
N ILE A 970 17.44 -15.23 40.22
CA ILE A 970 16.31 -14.46 39.72
C ILE A 970 15.84 -13.54 40.84
N ASP A 971 15.66 -12.26 40.52
CA ASP A 971 14.92 -11.33 41.38
C ASP A 971 13.41 -11.56 41.19
N GLU A 972 12.76 -12.12 42.21
CA GLU A 972 11.35 -12.53 42.12
C GLU A 972 10.40 -11.33 42.01
N GLU A 973 10.73 -10.19 42.64
CA GLU A 973 9.87 -9.00 42.62
C GLU A 973 9.86 -8.34 41.23
N SER A 974 11.04 -8.20 40.61
CA SER A 974 11.14 -7.72 39.23
C SER A 974 10.47 -8.69 38.23
N LEU A 975 10.65 -10.00 38.42
CA LEU A 975 10.08 -11.01 37.53
C LEU A 975 8.54 -11.02 37.59
N GLU A 976 7.94 -10.79 38.76
CA GLU A 976 6.50 -10.72 38.91
C GLU A 976 5.90 -9.60 38.04
N ILE A 977 6.52 -8.42 38.03
CA ILE A 977 6.11 -7.28 37.21
C ILE A 977 6.21 -7.60 35.71
N ASP A 978 7.31 -8.23 35.30
CA ASP A 978 7.53 -8.62 33.90
C ASP A 978 6.52 -9.68 33.43
N LEU A 979 6.23 -10.68 34.27
CA LEU A 979 5.22 -11.70 34.00
C LEU A 979 3.82 -11.09 33.92
N LEU A 980 3.44 -10.22 34.85
CA LEU A 980 2.15 -9.51 34.82
C LEU A 980 2.00 -8.71 33.52
N THR A 981 3.04 -8.02 33.10
CA THR A 981 3.06 -7.27 31.84
C THR A 981 2.85 -8.20 30.64
N LEU A 982 3.58 -9.32 30.58
CA LEU A 982 3.41 -10.32 29.52
C LEU A 982 2.00 -10.94 29.52
N TYR A 983 1.43 -11.22 30.69
CA TYR A 983 0.07 -11.75 30.83
C TYR A 983 -0.98 -10.77 30.29
N VAL A 984 -0.85 -9.48 30.58
CA VAL A 984 -1.74 -8.43 30.06
C VAL A 984 -1.67 -8.36 28.53
N GLU A 985 -0.46 -8.36 27.96
CA GLU A 985 -0.29 -8.30 26.50
C GLU A 985 -0.80 -9.57 25.80
N LEU A 986 -0.59 -10.74 26.41
CA LEU A 986 -1.14 -11.98 25.87
C LEU A 986 -2.67 -12.00 25.93
N LEU A 987 -3.28 -11.56 27.03
CA LEU A 987 -4.74 -11.46 27.14
C LEU A 987 -5.35 -10.65 26.01
N ARG A 988 -4.72 -9.52 25.63
CA ARG A 988 -5.19 -8.68 24.51
C ARG A 988 -5.25 -9.40 23.18
N ILE A 989 -4.43 -10.42 22.96
CA ILE A 989 -4.35 -11.14 21.67
C ILE A 989 -4.95 -12.55 21.71
N ILE A 990 -5.37 -13.06 22.87
CA ILE A 990 -6.00 -14.39 23.01
C ILE A 990 -7.44 -14.37 23.49
N GLN A 991 -7.94 -13.25 24.01
CA GLN A 991 -9.38 -13.04 24.25
C GLN A 991 -10.08 -12.76 22.93
#